data_AF-A0A7Y8GHS1-F1
#
_entry.id   AF-A0A7Y8GHS1-F1
#
_cell.length_a   1.000
_cell.length_b   1.000
_cell.length_c   1.000
_cell.angle_alpha   90.00
_cell.angle_beta   90.00
_cell.angle_gamma   90.00
#
_symmetry.space_group_name_H-M   'P 1'
#
loop_
_entity.id
_entity.type
_entity.pdbx_description
1 polymer ?
#
loop_
_entity_poly.entity_id
_entity_poly.type
_entity_poly.pdbx_seq_one_letter_code
_entity_poly.pdbx_strand_id
1 'polypeptide(L)'
;MLRTLPISASGRLRLLIGAALCSQLLTPSLAFADPAYDALIIQARNGNFTPALNQLRQLSPERQTPGQISDHLVIAGWAGQDAEVLKVYEAQGKNRNLTTQALATVARTYRNQKQWPQALAVYQQALVREPGNVDLQLGQALTQADGGQAAAAVQRLRALVAAQPNDPNRRMALGYALTRAGLNYDALFEFDQAFTRAGDKPEVVREYIVALQKARLPEPALRLSAKHPGLLDAVTQRRLEGDLAAERVRMAEFATRTEKERYVVADRALNDYDKLLARWTPDASAHDDVVRWRIDRLGALKARARTADVIRDYETLKGEGVQLPTYALRWVAASYLDQRLPEKAEPLYRQVISAADAEPDDRVEDTTALFYALQESDKGADAREVANSLATSQKPRVELKGLPIGNPNDAWMDAQQLSAQAGIYGGDLPGSEAGLDALVAKAPGNVGLRLAQADMYRARDLPRRAEGILKETEAQTPRDIGLEVSQAYTAMDLQEWRQMDVLTDDVLARNPDSRQVQRLSRLRDVHDMAELRVEAYTGKSYGGGNNNDAGAVAGSRDWGIESVLYTPPIDEDWRLFAGAGYATADFSEGTGQHRWQRVGVERRTRDMTLEAEVSNHSYGYGSKQGAAVSIARDINDNWQYGGSLGYLLTTTPLRALNADVTANGGSGFIRWRANESREWKLALSPSHFSDGNNRFEAVLTGREGIYSAPGVQVDLGLEVGTSHNSKQDTVYFNPKSDFTVLPTVTVNHVLYHRYETQWSQQFQLGAGTYSQRDYSTGGVGLIGYGQRFRWNDVLDVGANLSLISRPYDGDRERDLRLLVDLTYRF
;
A
#
# COMPACT_ATOMS: atom_id res chain seq x y z
N MET A 1 -25.80 -64.71 42.44
CA MET A 1 -25.10 -64.99 43.71
C MET A 1 -25.41 -63.83 44.65
N LEU A 2 -26.47 -63.96 45.46
CA LEU A 2 -26.43 -64.25 46.91
C LEU A 2 -25.76 -63.09 47.67
N ARG A 3 -26.40 -62.31 48.56
CA ARG A 3 -27.41 -62.57 49.61
C ARG A 3 -27.94 -61.20 50.15
N THR A 4 -29.25 -60.92 50.10
CA THR A 4 -30.25 -60.95 51.20
C THR A 4 -30.22 -59.81 52.26
N LEU A 5 -31.38 -59.12 52.33
CA LEU A 5 -31.97 -58.25 53.38
C LEU A 5 -32.10 -58.93 54.77
N PRO A 6 -32.49 -58.23 55.87
CA PRO A 6 -33.88 -57.81 56.24
C PRO A 6 -33.95 -56.35 56.77
N ILE A 7 -35.02 -55.52 56.78
CA ILE A 7 -36.49 -55.58 57.05
C ILE A 7 -36.90 -55.73 58.53
N SER A 8 -37.74 -54.76 58.97
CA SER A 8 -38.72 -54.74 60.11
C SER A 8 -38.20 -54.44 61.54
N ALA A 9 -38.93 -53.79 62.46
CA ALA A 9 -40.28 -53.21 62.48
C ALA A 9 -40.46 -52.28 63.72
N SER A 10 -41.34 -51.28 63.60
CA SER A 10 -42.34 -50.78 64.58
C SER A 10 -42.18 -50.93 66.10
N GLY A 11 -42.46 -49.86 66.85
CA GLY A 11 -42.96 -49.97 68.24
C GLY A 11 -43.13 -48.64 68.98
N ARG A 12 -44.38 -48.19 69.15
CA ARG A 12 -44.83 -47.05 69.99
C ARG A 12 -44.84 -47.42 71.48
N LEU A 13 -44.58 -46.45 72.38
CA LEU A 13 -45.28 -46.11 73.66
C LEU A 13 -44.35 -45.20 74.49
N ARG A 14 -44.64 -43.91 74.70
CA ARG A 14 -45.50 -43.28 75.73
C ARG A 14 -44.92 -43.25 77.17
N LEU A 15 -44.90 -42.01 77.72
CA LEU A 15 -45.27 -41.61 79.10
C LEU A 15 -44.24 -41.93 80.22
N LEU A 16 -43.91 -41.12 81.24
CA LEU A 16 -44.40 -39.85 81.83
C LEU A 16 -43.37 -39.29 82.86
N ILE A 17 -43.39 -37.95 83.01
CA ILE A 17 -43.39 -37.13 84.26
C ILE A 17 -42.17 -37.06 85.20
N GLY A 18 -41.87 -35.79 85.57
CA GLY A 18 -41.39 -35.37 86.90
C GLY A 18 -40.67 -34.01 86.87
N ALA A 19 -41.34 -32.88 86.60
CA ALA A 19 -41.96 -31.97 87.59
C ALA A 19 -40.97 -31.28 88.57
N ALA A 20 -40.78 -29.97 88.40
CA ALA A 20 -40.59 -29.01 89.50
C ALA A 20 -41.01 -27.59 89.05
N LEU A 21 -41.85 -26.97 89.87
CA LEU A 21 -42.64 -25.75 89.67
C LEU A 21 -41.90 -24.47 90.12
N CYS A 22 -42.35 -23.34 89.54
CA CYS A 22 -42.35 -21.95 90.04
C CYS A 22 -40.98 -21.25 90.19
N SER A 23 -40.75 -20.00 89.78
CA SER A 23 -41.59 -18.82 89.50
C SER A 23 -40.66 -17.80 88.82
N GLN A 24 -41.05 -17.02 87.83
CA GLN A 24 -41.58 -15.66 88.01
C GLN A 24 -42.01 -15.06 86.66
N LEU A 25 -43.07 -14.26 86.75
CA LEU A 25 -43.77 -13.53 85.69
C LEU A 25 -42.88 -12.49 85.00
N LEU A 26 -42.82 -12.53 83.66
CA LEU A 26 -42.68 -11.33 82.81
C LEU A 26 -43.62 -11.47 81.61
N THR A 27 -44.50 -10.49 81.49
CA THR A 27 -45.54 -10.27 80.48
C THR A 27 -45.04 -10.41 79.03
N PRO A 28 -45.71 -11.17 78.13
CA PRO A 28 -45.57 -10.92 76.71
C PRO A 28 -46.44 -9.70 76.34
N SER A 29 -45.81 -8.65 75.82
CA SER A 29 -46.54 -7.63 75.08
C SER A 29 -47.15 -8.27 73.84
N LEU A 30 -48.48 -8.43 73.86
CA LEU A 30 -49.28 -8.75 72.69
C LEU A 30 -49.09 -7.64 71.65
N ALA A 31 -48.42 -7.95 70.54
CA ALA A 31 -48.51 -7.15 69.34
C ALA A 31 -49.93 -7.35 68.77
N PHE A 32 -50.76 -6.31 68.80
CA PHE A 32 -52.02 -6.29 68.06
C PHE A 32 -51.69 -6.26 66.56
N ALA A 33 -51.96 -7.35 65.84
CA ALA A 33 -51.98 -7.36 64.39
C ALA A 33 -53.19 -6.53 63.92
N ASP A 34 -52.98 -5.55 63.04
CA ASP A 34 -54.04 -4.79 62.37
C ASP A 34 -54.34 -5.46 61.03
N PRO A 35 -55.45 -6.24 60.91
CA PRO A 35 -55.75 -6.99 59.69
C PRO A 35 -55.96 -6.09 58.47
N ALA A 36 -56.34 -4.83 58.67
CA ALA A 36 -56.53 -3.87 57.60
C ALA A 36 -55.19 -3.35 57.06
N TYR A 37 -54.20 -3.14 57.93
CA TYR A 37 -52.85 -2.77 57.53
C TYR A 37 -52.15 -3.92 56.78
N ASP A 38 -52.27 -5.15 57.30
CA ASP A 38 -51.67 -6.33 56.65
C ASP A 38 -52.25 -6.58 55.24
N ALA A 39 -53.55 -6.32 55.05
CA ALA A 39 -54.18 -6.39 53.73
C ALA A 39 -53.60 -5.38 52.73
N LEU A 40 -53.24 -4.17 53.18
CA LEU A 40 -52.57 -3.15 52.34
C LEU A 40 -51.16 -3.60 51.93
N ILE A 41 -50.41 -4.23 52.84
CA ILE A 41 -49.08 -4.76 52.52
C ILE A 41 -49.17 -5.91 51.50
N ILE A 42 -50.16 -6.79 51.63
CA ILE A 42 -50.41 -7.87 50.65
C ILE A 42 -50.79 -7.29 49.28
N GLN A 43 -51.64 -6.27 49.24
CA GLN A 43 -51.98 -5.57 47.98
C GLN A 43 -50.75 -4.92 47.33
N ALA A 44 -49.88 -4.31 48.14
CA ALA A 44 -48.63 -3.74 47.64
C ALA A 44 -47.70 -4.82 47.06
N ARG A 45 -47.59 -5.99 47.69
CA ARG A 45 -46.83 -7.14 47.14
C ARG A 45 -47.37 -7.63 45.79
N ASN A 46 -48.68 -7.46 45.55
CA ASN A 46 -49.34 -7.81 44.30
C ASN A 46 -49.34 -6.67 43.27
N GLY A 47 -48.56 -5.60 43.48
CA GLY A 47 -48.35 -4.51 42.52
C GLY A 47 -49.26 -3.29 42.69
N ASN A 48 -50.18 -3.28 43.67
CA ASN A 48 -51.01 -2.11 43.97
C ASN A 48 -50.43 -1.32 45.15
N PHE A 49 -49.44 -0.46 44.88
CA PHE A 49 -48.67 0.25 45.91
C PHE A 49 -49.38 1.46 46.51
N THR A 50 -50.24 2.12 45.73
CA THR A 50 -50.84 3.43 46.07
C THR A 50 -51.63 3.44 47.37
N PRO A 51 -52.51 2.45 47.67
CA PRO A 51 -53.27 2.43 48.92
C PRO A 51 -52.37 2.35 50.16
N ALA A 52 -51.35 1.49 50.13
CA ALA A 52 -50.41 1.33 51.23
C ALA A 52 -49.55 2.58 51.44
N LEU A 53 -49.04 3.18 50.36
CA LEU A 53 -48.24 4.41 50.43
C LEU A 53 -49.07 5.59 50.94
N ASN A 54 -50.32 5.74 50.53
CA ASN A 54 -51.20 6.81 51.01
C ASN A 54 -51.44 6.70 52.52
N GLN A 55 -51.68 5.49 53.03
CA GLN A 55 -51.84 5.27 54.46
C GLN A 55 -50.54 5.60 55.23
N LEU A 56 -49.39 5.14 54.74
CA LEU A 56 -48.09 5.35 55.38
C LEU A 56 -47.66 6.84 55.39
N ARG A 57 -48.00 7.60 54.35
CA ARG A 57 -47.75 9.06 54.28
C ARG A 57 -48.56 9.87 55.29
N GLN A 58 -49.74 9.38 55.70
CA GLN A 58 -50.63 10.09 56.63
C GLN A 58 -50.24 9.91 58.11
N LEU A 59 -49.37 8.94 58.41
CA LEU A 59 -48.90 8.71 59.78
C LEU A 59 -47.81 9.72 60.16
N SER A 60 -47.99 10.41 61.29
CA SER A 60 -46.99 11.36 61.81
C SER A 60 -45.66 10.66 62.16
N PRO A 61 -44.48 11.26 61.90
CA PRO A 61 -43.17 10.61 62.11
C PRO A 61 -42.93 10.06 63.53
N GLU A 62 -43.51 10.70 64.54
CA GLU A 62 -43.42 10.30 65.96
C GLU A 62 -44.28 9.07 66.29
N ARG A 63 -45.31 8.77 65.49
CA ARG A 63 -46.26 7.66 65.69
C ARG A 63 -45.93 6.43 64.86
N GLN A 64 -45.06 6.54 63.87
CA GLN A 64 -44.68 5.40 63.03
C GLN A 64 -43.77 4.43 63.77
N THR A 65 -44.05 3.13 63.69
CA THR A 65 -43.15 2.09 64.18
C THR A 65 -41.98 1.86 63.22
N PRO A 66 -40.83 1.32 63.67
CA PRO A 66 -39.74 0.94 62.76
C PRO A 66 -40.16 -0.05 61.67
N GLY A 67 -41.16 -0.89 61.94
CA GLY A 67 -41.77 -1.81 60.96
C GLY A 67 -42.52 -1.05 59.87
N GLN A 68 -43.38 -0.09 60.23
CA GLN A 68 -44.12 0.73 59.27
C GLN A 68 -43.21 1.59 58.39
N ILE A 69 -42.12 2.13 58.95
CA ILE A 69 -41.10 2.84 58.14
C ILE A 69 -40.41 1.87 57.18
N SER A 70 -40.10 0.65 57.63
CA SER A 70 -39.48 -0.36 56.78
C SER A 70 -40.40 -0.75 55.62
N ASP A 71 -41.69 -0.94 55.88
CA ASP A 71 -42.71 -1.20 54.85
C ASP A 71 -42.85 -0.02 53.88
N HIS A 72 -42.82 1.22 54.38
CA HIS A 72 -42.86 2.43 53.53
C HIS A 72 -41.67 2.46 52.57
N LEU A 73 -40.45 2.25 53.08
CA LEU A 73 -39.25 2.21 52.25
C LEU A 73 -39.31 1.10 51.20
N VAL A 74 -39.74 -0.10 51.57
CA VAL A 74 -39.82 -1.24 50.66
C VAL A 74 -40.90 -1.03 49.58
N ILE A 75 -42.10 -0.60 49.96
CA ILE A 75 -43.21 -0.37 49.02
C ILE A 75 -42.91 0.81 48.10
N ALA A 76 -42.32 1.90 48.62
CA ALA A 76 -41.91 3.03 47.78
C ALA A 76 -40.81 2.61 46.79
N GLY A 77 -39.90 1.73 47.22
CA GLY A 77 -38.90 1.12 46.34
C GLY A 77 -39.52 0.24 45.24
N TRP A 78 -40.52 -0.59 45.57
CA TRP A 78 -41.26 -1.36 44.56
C TRP A 78 -42.01 -0.47 43.57
N ALA A 79 -42.52 0.67 44.04
CA ALA A 79 -43.17 1.67 43.20
C ALA A 79 -42.19 2.52 42.36
N GLY A 80 -40.87 2.30 42.48
CA GLY A 80 -39.85 3.08 41.78
C GLY A 80 -39.70 4.53 42.29
N GLN A 81 -40.22 4.84 43.48
CA GLN A 81 -40.21 6.18 44.05
C GLN A 81 -38.92 6.45 44.83
N ASP A 82 -37.78 6.41 44.13
CA ASP A 82 -36.44 6.54 44.71
C ASP A 82 -36.26 7.82 45.55
N ALA A 83 -36.84 8.94 45.12
CA ALA A 83 -36.80 10.20 45.88
C ALA A 83 -37.57 10.10 47.22
N GLU A 84 -38.68 9.36 47.25
CA GLU A 84 -39.46 9.14 48.47
C GLU A 84 -38.73 8.19 49.42
N VAL A 85 -38.13 7.12 48.91
CA VAL A 85 -37.30 6.19 49.69
C VAL A 85 -36.18 6.94 50.42
N LEU A 86 -35.41 7.78 49.70
CA LEU A 86 -34.33 8.53 50.34
C LEU A 86 -34.87 9.56 51.33
N LYS A 87 -35.93 10.31 50.97
CA LYS A 87 -36.51 11.30 51.87
C LYS A 87 -36.98 10.67 53.20
N VAL A 88 -37.67 9.55 53.13
CA VAL A 88 -38.18 8.84 54.32
C VAL A 88 -37.01 8.25 55.12
N TYR A 89 -36.03 7.64 54.46
CA TYR A 89 -34.87 7.07 55.13
C TYR A 89 -34.04 8.14 55.86
N GLU A 90 -33.76 9.25 55.19
CA GLU A 90 -32.93 10.32 55.73
C GLU A 90 -33.60 11.08 56.88
N ALA A 91 -34.90 11.32 56.78
CA ALA A 91 -35.65 12.07 57.79
C ALA A 91 -36.07 11.21 58.99
N GLN A 92 -36.36 9.92 58.78
CA GLN A 92 -37.06 9.09 59.77
C GLN A 92 -36.38 7.73 60.01
N GLY A 93 -35.62 7.20 59.05
CA GLY A 93 -35.07 5.85 59.08
C GLY A 93 -33.64 5.71 59.62
N LYS A 94 -32.75 6.71 59.41
CA LYS A 94 -31.29 6.62 59.70
C LYS A 94 -30.92 6.10 61.08
N ASN A 95 -31.66 6.52 62.12
CA ASN A 95 -31.38 6.19 63.52
C ASN A 95 -32.33 5.13 64.09
N ARG A 96 -33.13 4.46 63.25
CA ARG A 96 -34.12 3.47 63.68
C ARG A 96 -33.71 2.05 63.31
N ASN A 97 -34.31 1.09 64.00
CA ASN A 97 -34.07 -0.33 63.76
C ASN A 97 -34.89 -0.83 62.55
N LEU A 98 -34.40 -0.59 61.33
CA LEU A 98 -35.07 -0.98 60.07
C LEU A 98 -34.85 -2.46 59.72
N THR A 99 -35.78 -3.06 58.97
CA THR A 99 -35.60 -4.43 58.47
C THR A 99 -34.46 -4.50 57.46
N THR A 100 -33.82 -5.68 57.33
CA THR A 100 -32.77 -5.92 56.35
C THR A 100 -33.22 -5.63 54.92
N GLN A 101 -34.47 -5.97 54.59
CA GLN A 101 -35.08 -5.69 53.30
C GLN A 101 -35.24 -4.18 53.05
N ALA A 102 -35.64 -3.39 54.05
CA ALA A 102 -35.72 -1.94 53.92
C ALA A 102 -34.33 -1.31 53.74
N LEU A 103 -33.32 -1.77 54.48
CA LEU A 103 -31.93 -1.34 54.28
C LEU A 103 -31.41 -1.71 52.88
N ALA A 104 -31.73 -2.91 52.37
CA ALA A 104 -31.38 -3.33 51.02
C ALA A 104 -32.00 -2.42 49.95
N THR A 105 -33.28 -2.05 50.12
CA THR A 105 -33.98 -1.12 49.24
C THR A 105 -33.34 0.27 49.26
N VAL A 106 -33.07 0.82 50.44
CA VAL A 106 -32.39 2.11 50.58
C VAL A 106 -30.99 2.09 49.95
N ALA A 107 -30.21 1.03 50.19
CA ALA A 107 -28.87 0.89 49.62
C ALA A 107 -28.92 0.80 48.09
N ARG A 108 -29.89 0.07 47.52
CA ARG A 108 -30.14 0.03 46.08
C ARG A 108 -30.55 1.39 45.53
N THR A 109 -31.43 2.12 46.21
CA THR A 109 -31.84 3.46 45.80
C THR A 109 -30.67 4.44 45.82
N TYR A 110 -29.82 4.42 46.86
CA TYR A 110 -28.59 5.22 46.87
C TYR A 110 -27.67 4.87 45.71
N ARG A 111 -27.53 3.58 45.38
CA ARG A 111 -26.78 3.12 44.20
C ARG A 111 -27.39 3.67 42.90
N ASN A 112 -28.72 3.58 42.72
CA ASN A 112 -29.41 4.11 41.53
C ASN A 112 -29.17 5.62 41.36
N GLN A 113 -29.13 6.36 42.48
CA GLN A 113 -28.86 7.80 42.54
C GLN A 113 -27.35 8.14 42.46
N LYS A 114 -26.48 7.15 42.19
CA LYS A 114 -25.02 7.28 42.11
C LYS A 114 -24.35 7.78 43.40
N GLN A 115 -25.01 7.62 44.54
CA GLN A 115 -24.49 7.95 45.86
C GLN A 115 -23.77 6.75 46.47
N TRP A 116 -22.61 6.40 45.90
CA TRP A 116 -21.90 5.15 46.20
C TRP A 116 -21.47 5.01 47.66
N PRO A 117 -20.87 6.03 48.32
CA PRO A 117 -20.46 5.91 49.73
C PRO A 117 -21.65 5.65 50.66
N GLN A 118 -22.77 6.34 50.44
CA GLN A 118 -24.01 6.17 51.20
C GLN A 118 -24.59 4.77 50.98
N ALA A 119 -24.66 4.30 49.73
CA ALA A 119 -25.11 2.95 49.41
C ALA A 119 -24.26 1.89 50.12
N LEU A 120 -22.93 2.03 50.10
CA LEU A 120 -22.00 1.10 50.76
C LEU A 120 -22.17 1.09 52.28
N ALA A 121 -22.37 2.26 52.91
CA ALA A 121 -22.62 2.35 54.35
C ALA A 121 -23.92 1.63 54.75
N VAL A 122 -24.98 1.79 53.97
CA VAL A 122 -26.26 1.10 54.23
C VAL A 122 -26.15 -0.41 53.96
N TYR A 123 -25.44 -0.84 52.91
CA TYR A 123 -25.16 -2.27 52.70
C TYR A 123 -24.33 -2.87 53.84
N GLN A 124 -23.35 -2.14 54.39
CA GLN A 124 -22.58 -2.58 55.56
C GLN A 124 -23.49 -2.72 56.79
N GLN A 125 -24.39 -1.75 57.03
CA GLN A 125 -25.36 -1.82 58.12
C GLN A 125 -26.29 -3.03 57.99
N ALA A 126 -26.74 -3.36 56.78
CA ALA A 126 -27.56 -4.53 56.51
C ALA A 126 -26.77 -5.85 56.72
N LEU A 127 -25.51 -5.90 56.28
CA LEU A 127 -24.64 -7.07 56.42
C LEU A 127 -24.16 -7.33 57.85
N VAL A 128 -24.14 -6.32 58.73
CA VAL A 128 -23.91 -6.55 60.17
C VAL A 128 -25.03 -7.40 60.79
N ARG A 129 -26.27 -7.26 60.29
CA ARG A 129 -27.44 -8.00 60.77
C ARG A 129 -27.52 -9.40 60.16
N GLU A 130 -27.27 -9.49 58.86
CA GLU A 130 -27.29 -10.75 58.12
C GLU A 130 -25.99 -10.95 57.33
N PRO A 131 -24.88 -11.35 58.00
CA PRO A 131 -23.58 -11.49 57.35
C PRO A 131 -23.56 -12.50 56.20
N GLY A 132 -24.43 -13.51 56.24
CA GLY A 132 -24.55 -14.56 55.22
C GLY A 132 -25.55 -14.29 54.09
N ASN A 133 -26.21 -13.12 54.07
CA ASN A 133 -27.19 -12.81 53.04
C ASN A 133 -26.49 -12.47 51.71
N VAL A 134 -26.59 -13.37 50.75
CA VAL A 134 -25.88 -13.30 49.46
C VAL A 134 -26.36 -12.11 48.64
N ASP A 135 -27.65 -11.79 48.63
CA ASP A 135 -28.20 -10.67 47.86
C ASP A 135 -27.62 -9.33 48.32
N LEU A 136 -27.41 -9.17 49.63
CA LEU A 136 -26.72 -8.00 50.19
C LEU A 136 -25.25 -7.97 49.82
N GLN A 137 -24.56 -9.12 49.86
CA GLN A 137 -23.15 -9.21 49.49
C GLN A 137 -22.94 -8.89 48.00
N LEU A 138 -23.83 -9.38 47.13
CA LEU A 138 -23.85 -9.05 45.69
C LEU A 138 -24.17 -7.57 45.48
N GLY A 139 -25.21 -7.02 46.13
CA GLY A 139 -25.57 -5.61 46.05
C GLY A 139 -24.45 -4.68 46.48
N GLN A 140 -23.74 -5.02 47.56
CA GLN A 140 -22.55 -4.30 48.01
C GLN A 140 -21.43 -4.35 46.97
N ALA A 141 -21.10 -5.55 46.45
CA ALA A 141 -20.03 -5.71 45.48
C ALA A 141 -20.31 -4.97 44.16
N LEU A 142 -21.57 -5.00 43.68
CA LEU A 142 -22.00 -4.24 42.51
C LEU A 142 -21.88 -2.73 42.74
N THR A 143 -22.22 -2.25 43.93
CA THR A 143 -22.06 -0.84 44.31
C THR A 143 -20.58 -0.45 44.39
N GLN A 144 -19.71 -1.34 44.89
CA GLN A 144 -18.27 -1.12 44.87
C GLN A 144 -17.73 -1.02 43.45
N ALA A 145 -18.19 -1.89 42.54
CA ALA A 145 -17.80 -1.84 41.13
C ALA A 145 -18.21 -0.52 40.46
N ASP A 146 -19.43 -0.04 40.71
CA ASP A 146 -19.91 1.25 40.17
C ASP A 146 -19.20 2.46 40.80
N GLY A 147 -18.82 2.35 42.08
CA GLY A 147 -18.09 3.38 42.82
C GLY A 147 -16.57 3.41 42.56
N GLY A 148 -16.08 2.74 41.51
CA GLY A 148 -14.66 2.73 41.12
C GLY A 148 -13.78 1.72 41.85
N GLN A 149 -14.34 0.89 42.74
CA GLN A 149 -13.63 -0.17 43.47
C GLN A 149 -13.76 -1.54 42.77
N ALA A 150 -13.65 -1.55 41.44
CA ALA A 150 -13.92 -2.74 40.63
C ALA A 150 -13.02 -3.94 40.97
N ALA A 151 -11.72 -3.74 41.22
CA ALA A 151 -10.81 -4.82 41.58
C ALA A 151 -11.20 -5.55 42.88
N ALA A 152 -11.58 -4.79 43.91
CA ALA A 152 -12.05 -5.35 45.18
C ALA A 152 -13.39 -6.08 45.01
N ALA A 153 -14.30 -5.51 44.21
CA ALA A 153 -15.57 -6.15 43.86
C ALA A 153 -15.35 -7.49 43.15
N VAL A 154 -14.45 -7.53 42.15
CA VAL A 154 -14.08 -8.76 41.42
C VAL A 154 -13.54 -9.83 42.37
N GLN A 155 -12.62 -9.48 43.26
CA GLN A 155 -12.05 -10.45 44.21
C GLN A 155 -13.14 -11.07 45.10
N ARG A 156 -14.04 -10.24 45.63
CA ARG A 156 -15.15 -10.70 46.47
C ARG A 156 -16.13 -11.59 45.68
N LEU A 157 -16.50 -11.16 44.49
CA LEU A 157 -17.45 -11.89 43.64
C LEU A 157 -16.88 -13.24 43.15
N ARG A 158 -15.57 -13.34 42.91
CA ARG A 158 -14.90 -14.63 42.63
C ARG A 158 -15.09 -15.62 43.78
N ALA A 159 -14.94 -15.18 45.04
CA ALA A 159 -15.19 -16.03 46.19
C ALA A 159 -16.67 -16.47 46.30
N LEU A 160 -17.61 -15.56 46.00
CA LEU A 160 -19.05 -15.87 46.00
C LEU A 160 -19.43 -16.88 44.90
N VAL A 161 -18.86 -16.75 43.70
CA VAL A 161 -19.05 -17.71 42.61
C VAL A 161 -18.40 -19.06 42.95
N ALA A 162 -17.19 -19.07 43.53
CA ALA A 162 -16.53 -20.31 43.94
C ALA A 162 -17.35 -21.10 44.98
N ALA A 163 -18.06 -20.40 45.88
CA ALA A 163 -18.91 -21.04 46.88
C ALA A 163 -20.17 -21.70 46.29
N GLN A 164 -20.73 -21.16 45.20
CA GLN A 164 -21.83 -21.79 44.45
C GLN A 164 -21.66 -21.58 42.94
N PRO A 165 -20.89 -22.45 42.26
CA PRO A 165 -20.56 -22.27 40.85
C PRO A 165 -21.76 -22.40 39.89
N ASN A 166 -22.91 -22.86 40.36
CA ASN A 166 -24.12 -23.04 39.55
C ASN A 166 -25.19 -21.96 39.73
N ASP A 167 -24.92 -20.93 40.53
CA ASP A 167 -25.84 -19.81 40.72
C ASP A 167 -25.63 -18.74 39.62
N PRO A 168 -26.61 -18.55 38.69
CA PRO A 168 -26.48 -17.59 37.61
C PRO A 168 -26.41 -16.14 38.11
N ASN A 169 -27.02 -15.79 39.24
CA ASN A 169 -27.03 -14.42 39.75
C ASN A 169 -25.64 -13.99 40.25
N ARG A 170 -24.90 -14.91 40.88
CA ARG A 170 -23.52 -14.65 41.32
C ARG A 170 -22.59 -14.46 40.13
N ARG A 171 -22.77 -15.25 39.08
CA ARG A 171 -22.01 -15.13 37.84
C ARG A 171 -22.31 -13.85 37.08
N MET A 172 -23.59 -13.48 36.96
CA MET A 172 -24.02 -12.19 36.42
C MET A 172 -23.38 -11.02 37.17
N ALA A 173 -23.35 -11.07 38.51
CA ALA A 173 -22.73 -10.03 39.31
C ALA A 173 -21.21 -9.97 39.13
N LEU A 174 -20.54 -11.11 39.05
CA LEU A 174 -19.10 -11.18 38.74
C LEU A 174 -18.81 -10.64 37.32
N GLY A 175 -19.56 -11.05 36.31
CA GLY A 175 -19.45 -10.55 34.94
C GLY A 175 -19.63 -9.04 34.85
N TYR A 176 -20.59 -8.49 35.60
CA TYR A 176 -20.80 -7.04 35.69
C TYR A 176 -19.59 -6.32 36.31
N ALA A 177 -19.06 -6.84 37.42
CA ALA A 177 -17.87 -6.25 38.07
C ALA A 177 -16.62 -6.35 37.19
N LEU A 178 -16.43 -7.46 36.47
CA LEU A 178 -15.35 -7.65 35.50
C LEU A 178 -15.48 -6.67 34.33
N THR A 179 -16.70 -6.43 33.85
CA THR A 179 -16.98 -5.42 32.83
C THR A 179 -16.61 -4.01 33.31
N ARG A 180 -16.92 -3.67 34.57
CA ARG A 180 -16.51 -2.40 35.20
C ARG A 180 -14.99 -2.30 35.39
N ALA A 181 -14.32 -3.43 35.54
CA ALA A 181 -12.85 -3.52 35.62
C ALA A 181 -12.16 -3.49 34.24
N GLY A 182 -12.92 -3.44 33.12
CA GLY A 182 -12.36 -3.50 31.76
C GLY A 182 -11.91 -4.89 31.31
N LEU A 183 -12.21 -5.94 32.09
CA LEU A 183 -11.84 -7.32 31.80
C LEU A 183 -12.92 -8.00 30.95
N ASN A 184 -13.08 -7.56 29.70
CA ASN A 184 -14.22 -7.94 28.85
C ASN A 184 -14.29 -9.44 28.53
N TYR A 185 -13.16 -10.12 28.34
CA TYR A 185 -13.15 -11.57 28.07
C TYR A 185 -13.49 -12.40 29.30
N ASP A 186 -12.97 -12.05 30.47
CA ASP A 186 -13.36 -12.67 31.74
C ASP A 186 -14.85 -12.43 32.02
N ALA A 187 -15.34 -11.22 31.74
CA ALA A 187 -16.75 -10.88 31.89
C ALA A 187 -17.62 -11.75 30.96
N LEU A 188 -17.24 -11.86 29.68
CA LEU A 188 -17.93 -12.71 28.72
C LEU A 188 -18.01 -14.17 29.21
N PHE A 189 -16.91 -14.71 29.74
CA PHE A 189 -16.93 -16.06 30.31
C PHE A 189 -17.98 -16.21 31.41
N GLU A 190 -18.07 -15.27 32.35
CA GLU A 190 -19.04 -15.36 33.44
C GLU A 190 -20.49 -15.18 32.96
N PHE A 191 -20.72 -14.29 31.99
CA PHE A 191 -22.04 -14.14 31.36
C PHE A 191 -22.44 -15.36 30.52
N ASP A 192 -21.51 -15.99 29.82
CA ASP A 192 -21.72 -17.26 29.10
C ASP A 192 -22.12 -18.39 30.07
N GLN A 193 -21.42 -18.46 31.21
CA GLN A 193 -21.74 -19.41 32.27
C GLN A 193 -23.10 -19.13 32.92
N ALA A 194 -23.51 -17.87 33.05
CA ALA A 194 -24.85 -17.51 33.50
C ALA A 194 -25.92 -17.88 32.46
N PHE A 195 -25.68 -17.58 31.19
CA PHE A 195 -26.56 -17.90 30.06
C PHE A 195 -26.80 -19.41 29.90
N THR A 196 -25.75 -20.22 30.05
CA THR A 196 -25.86 -21.69 30.01
C THR A 196 -26.81 -22.24 31.09
N ARG A 197 -26.95 -21.53 32.22
CA ARG A 197 -27.74 -21.97 33.38
C ARG A 197 -29.15 -21.36 33.44
N ALA A 198 -29.33 -20.17 32.88
CA ALA A 198 -30.57 -19.40 32.96
C ALA A 198 -30.83 -18.57 31.68
N GLY A 199 -30.61 -19.17 30.52
CA GLY A 199 -30.79 -18.53 29.20
C GLY A 199 -32.26 -18.31 28.79
N ASP A 200 -33.21 -18.73 29.62
CA ASP A 200 -34.64 -18.43 29.51
C ASP A 200 -35.00 -17.06 30.11
N LYS A 201 -34.13 -16.50 30.96
CA LYS A 201 -34.36 -15.21 31.64
C LYS A 201 -33.92 -14.03 30.75
N PRO A 202 -34.83 -13.09 30.42
CA PRO A 202 -34.51 -11.95 29.54
C PRO A 202 -33.29 -11.15 29.98
N GLU A 203 -33.13 -10.91 31.29
CA GLU A 203 -32.00 -10.15 31.84
C GLU A 203 -30.66 -10.85 31.62
N VAL A 204 -30.60 -12.18 31.68
CA VAL A 204 -29.38 -12.96 31.44
C VAL A 204 -29.03 -12.93 29.96
N VAL A 205 -30.02 -13.11 29.09
CA VAL A 205 -29.85 -13.03 27.62
C VAL A 205 -29.35 -11.64 27.22
N ARG A 206 -29.93 -10.57 27.80
CA ARG A 206 -29.55 -9.18 27.50
C ARG A 206 -28.10 -8.91 27.85
N GLU A 207 -27.69 -9.23 29.08
CA GLU A 207 -26.30 -8.99 29.51
C GLU A 207 -25.31 -9.86 28.74
N TYR A 208 -25.69 -11.08 28.36
CA TYR A 208 -24.84 -11.92 27.51
C TYR A 208 -24.66 -11.32 26.11
N ILE A 209 -25.71 -10.79 25.48
CA ILE A 209 -25.60 -10.06 24.20
C ILE A 209 -24.66 -8.85 24.34
N VAL A 210 -24.82 -8.04 25.39
CA VAL A 210 -23.95 -6.88 25.65
C VAL A 210 -22.51 -7.30 25.92
N ALA A 211 -22.29 -8.42 26.62
CA ALA A 211 -20.96 -8.97 26.86
C ALA A 211 -20.28 -9.44 25.57
N LEU A 212 -21.02 -10.11 24.68
CA LEU A 212 -20.55 -10.48 23.34
C LEU A 212 -20.13 -9.22 22.55
N GLN A 213 -20.94 -8.16 22.56
CA GLN A 213 -20.59 -6.90 21.91
C GLN A 213 -19.29 -6.30 22.48
N LYS A 214 -19.16 -6.22 23.81
CA LYS A 214 -17.97 -5.66 24.48
C LYS A 214 -16.71 -6.50 24.27
N ALA A 215 -16.87 -7.80 24.04
CA ALA A 215 -15.81 -8.71 23.66
C ALA A 215 -15.50 -8.68 22.14
N ARG A 216 -16.08 -7.72 21.39
CA ARG A 216 -15.94 -7.59 19.93
C ARG A 216 -16.43 -8.80 19.13
N LEU A 217 -17.54 -9.41 19.57
CA LEU A 217 -18.23 -10.51 18.90
C LEU A 217 -19.65 -10.10 18.44
N PRO A 218 -19.78 -9.12 17.52
CA PRO A 218 -21.08 -8.55 17.15
C PRO A 218 -21.94 -9.51 16.31
N GLU A 219 -21.37 -10.41 15.50
CA GLU A 219 -22.17 -11.37 14.72
C GLU A 219 -22.91 -12.39 15.60
N PRO A 220 -22.26 -13.10 16.56
CA PRO A 220 -22.97 -13.92 17.54
C PRO A 220 -24.01 -13.14 18.34
N ALA A 221 -23.68 -11.90 18.75
CA ALA A 221 -24.59 -11.03 19.49
C ALA A 221 -25.85 -10.67 18.69
N LEU A 222 -25.73 -10.32 17.40
CA LEU A 222 -26.87 -10.01 16.53
C LEU A 222 -27.74 -11.23 16.27
N ARG A 223 -27.12 -12.39 16.02
CA ARG A 223 -27.87 -13.65 15.84
C ARG A 223 -28.67 -14.00 17.09
N LEU A 224 -28.15 -13.73 18.28
CA LEU A 224 -28.87 -13.93 19.52
C LEU A 224 -29.96 -12.86 19.72
N SER A 225 -29.66 -11.58 19.49
CA SER A 225 -30.66 -10.49 19.53
C SER A 225 -31.86 -10.76 18.63
N ALA A 226 -31.63 -11.24 17.40
CA ALA A 226 -32.69 -11.58 16.45
C ALA A 226 -33.64 -12.69 16.94
N LYS A 227 -33.20 -13.58 17.84
CA LYS A 227 -34.03 -14.61 18.47
C LYS A 227 -34.87 -14.06 19.63
N HIS A 228 -34.54 -12.87 20.14
CA HIS A 228 -35.19 -12.25 21.29
C HIS A 228 -35.58 -10.79 20.96
N PRO A 229 -36.55 -10.58 20.04
CA PRO A 229 -36.94 -9.23 19.59
C PRO A 229 -37.48 -8.39 20.76
N GLY A 230 -37.12 -7.11 20.78
CA GLY A 230 -37.54 -6.16 21.83
C GLY A 230 -36.71 -6.20 23.11
N LEU A 231 -35.70 -7.08 23.19
CA LEU A 231 -34.85 -7.19 24.38
C LEU A 231 -33.80 -6.08 24.50
N LEU A 232 -33.27 -5.61 23.37
CA LEU A 232 -32.35 -4.48 23.29
C LEU A 232 -33.10 -3.19 22.95
N ASP A 233 -32.64 -2.07 23.51
CA ASP A 233 -33.07 -0.75 23.04
C ASP A 233 -32.52 -0.46 21.63
N ALA A 234 -33.16 0.50 20.95
CA ALA A 234 -32.83 0.84 19.56
C ALA A 234 -31.38 1.32 19.38
N VAL A 235 -30.80 1.99 20.39
CA VAL A 235 -29.42 2.50 20.35
C VAL A 235 -28.42 1.36 20.43
N THR A 236 -28.64 0.42 21.35
CA THR A 236 -27.80 -0.76 21.50
C THR A 236 -27.89 -1.65 20.26
N GLN A 237 -29.11 -1.85 19.73
CA GLN A 237 -29.33 -2.62 18.51
C GLN A 237 -28.60 -2.01 17.29
N ARG A 238 -28.76 -0.70 17.04
CA ARG A 238 -28.11 -0.07 15.87
C ARG A 238 -26.58 -0.03 16.00
N ARG A 239 -26.04 0.19 17.20
CA ARG A 239 -24.59 0.15 17.44
C ARG A 239 -24.03 -1.23 17.18
N LEU A 240 -24.77 -2.27 17.58
CA LEU A 240 -24.38 -3.64 17.33
C LEU A 240 -24.37 -3.99 15.83
N GLU A 241 -25.35 -3.51 15.07
CA GLU A 241 -25.38 -3.61 13.60
C GLU A 241 -24.16 -2.90 12.96
N GLY A 242 -23.81 -1.71 13.47
CA GLY A 242 -22.62 -0.97 13.06
C GLY A 242 -21.30 -1.68 13.39
N ASP A 243 -21.20 -2.26 14.58
CA ASP A 243 -20.00 -2.99 15.01
C ASP A 243 -19.73 -4.23 14.13
N LEU A 244 -20.79 -4.91 13.65
CA LEU A 244 -20.67 -5.99 12.67
C LEU A 244 -20.14 -5.51 11.33
N ALA A 245 -20.65 -4.38 10.83
CA ALA A 245 -20.14 -3.79 9.59
C ALA A 245 -18.66 -3.41 9.73
N ALA A 246 -18.26 -2.85 10.87
CA ALA A 246 -16.86 -2.50 11.16
C ALA A 246 -15.95 -3.73 11.32
N GLU A 247 -16.46 -4.83 11.90
CA GLU A 247 -15.74 -6.12 11.91
C GLU A 247 -15.47 -6.61 10.49
N ARG A 248 -16.47 -6.54 9.60
CA ARG A 248 -16.31 -6.92 8.20
C ARG A 248 -15.30 -6.04 7.46
N VAL A 249 -15.21 -4.75 7.76
CA VAL A 249 -14.16 -3.88 7.21
C VAL A 249 -12.77 -4.39 7.57
N ARG A 250 -12.52 -4.66 8.86
CA ARG A 250 -11.23 -5.24 9.30
C ARG A 250 -10.96 -6.58 8.64
N MET A 251 -12.00 -7.41 8.47
CA MET A 251 -11.87 -8.70 7.82
C MET A 251 -11.57 -8.60 6.31
N ALA A 252 -12.00 -7.52 5.66
CA ALA A 252 -11.88 -7.35 4.21
C ALA A 252 -10.45 -7.10 3.74
N GLU A 253 -9.53 -6.74 4.63
CA GLU A 253 -8.11 -6.54 4.31
C GLU A 253 -7.29 -7.85 4.36
N PHE A 254 -7.84 -8.93 4.93
CA PHE A 254 -7.14 -10.23 4.97
C PHE A 254 -7.25 -11.01 3.66
N ALA A 255 -6.22 -11.82 3.40
CA ALA A 255 -6.18 -12.72 2.25
C ALA A 255 -7.39 -13.67 2.23
N THR A 256 -8.02 -13.78 1.06
CA THR A 256 -9.14 -14.70 0.84
C THR A 256 -8.66 -16.07 0.35
N ARG A 257 -9.55 -17.06 0.43
CA ARG A 257 -9.28 -18.42 -0.06
C ARG A 257 -9.01 -18.44 -1.57
N THR A 258 -9.70 -17.58 -2.30
CA THR A 258 -9.55 -17.45 -3.74
C THR A 258 -9.54 -15.98 -4.15
N GLU A 259 -8.89 -15.71 -5.27
CA GLU A 259 -8.87 -14.41 -5.94
C GLU A 259 -10.27 -13.88 -6.27
N LYS A 260 -11.19 -14.75 -6.70
CA LYS A 260 -12.58 -14.35 -7.04
C LYS A 260 -13.36 -13.87 -5.82
N GLU A 261 -13.00 -14.33 -4.63
CA GLU A 261 -13.66 -13.97 -3.38
C GLU A 261 -13.08 -12.71 -2.72
N ARG A 262 -12.01 -12.12 -3.29
CA ARG A 262 -11.22 -11.02 -2.68
C ARG A 262 -12.07 -9.85 -2.15
N TYR A 263 -13.21 -9.60 -2.79
CA TYR A 263 -14.10 -8.48 -2.45
C TYR A 263 -15.38 -8.86 -1.73
N VAL A 264 -15.67 -10.16 -1.52
CA VAL A 264 -16.96 -10.61 -0.96
C VAL A 264 -17.22 -10.01 0.42
N VAL A 265 -16.20 -9.87 1.26
CA VAL A 265 -16.34 -9.30 2.61
C VAL A 265 -16.51 -7.79 2.54
N ALA A 266 -15.74 -7.10 1.69
CA ALA A 266 -15.87 -5.66 1.45
C ALA A 266 -17.27 -5.30 0.93
N ASP A 267 -17.78 -6.05 -0.05
CA ASP A 267 -19.11 -5.86 -0.64
C ASP A 267 -20.23 -6.05 0.40
N ARG A 268 -20.07 -7.02 1.31
CA ARG A 268 -21.00 -7.20 2.44
C ARG A 268 -20.97 -6.01 3.39
N ALA A 269 -19.79 -5.54 3.77
CA ALA A 269 -19.63 -4.37 4.65
C ALA A 269 -20.25 -3.11 4.02
N LEU A 270 -20.01 -2.87 2.73
CA LEU A 270 -20.61 -1.75 1.99
C LEU A 270 -22.14 -1.82 2.01
N ASN A 271 -22.71 -2.99 1.72
CA ASN A 271 -24.16 -3.19 1.76
C ASN A 271 -24.77 -3.00 3.16
N ASP A 272 -24.05 -3.40 4.22
CA ASP A 272 -24.49 -3.16 5.59
C ASP A 272 -24.51 -1.66 5.91
N TYR A 273 -23.45 -0.93 5.54
CA TYR A 273 -23.38 0.52 5.74
C TYR A 273 -24.42 1.27 4.91
N ASP A 274 -24.66 0.88 3.66
CA ASP A 274 -25.67 1.52 2.83
C ASP A 274 -27.07 1.39 3.48
N LYS A 275 -27.38 0.24 4.09
CA LYS A 275 -28.64 0.04 4.86
C LYS A 275 -28.69 0.87 6.13
N LEU A 276 -27.60 0.88 6.91
CA LEU A 276 -27.51 1.64 8.15
C LEU A 276 -27.65 3.14 7.91
N LEU A 277 -26.91 3.67 6.94
CA LEU A 277 -26.94 5.08 6.55
C LEU A 277 -28.32 5.46 6.01
N ALA A 278 -28.93 4.64 5.14
CA ALA A 278 -30.27 4.93 4.63
C ALA A 278 -31.34 4.97 5.74
N ARG A 279 -31.21 4.11 6.76
CA ARG A 279 -32.16 4.03 7.87
C ARG A 279 -31.99 5.17 8.87
N TRP A 280 -30.75 5.52 9.22
CA TRP A 280 -30.47 6.34 10.41
C TRP A 280 -29.99 7.76 10.10
N THR A 281 -29.56 8.08 8.87
CA THR A 281 -29.18 9.46 8.51
C THR A 281 -30.31 10.48 8.77
N PRO A 282 -31.60 10.17 8.53
CA PRO A 282 -32.68 11.11 8.84
C PRO A 282 -32.93 11.32 10.35
N ASP A 283 -32.41 10.44 11.22
CA ASP A 283 -32.61 10.51 12.66
C ASP A 283 -31.46 11.26 13.34
N ALA A 284 -31.75 12.47 13.84
CA ALA A 284 -30.76 13.31 14.53
C ALA A 284 -30.15 12.63 15.76
N SER A 285 -30.84 11.70 16.41
CA SER A 285 -30.31 10.95 17.57
C SER A 285 -29.21 9.96 17.21
N ALA A 286 -29.04 9.65 15.92
CA ALA A 286 -28.04 8.73 15.40
C ALA A 286 -26.85 9.45 14.73
N HIS A 287 -26.77 10.79 14.82
CA HIS A 287 -25.74 11.57 14.13
C HIS A 287 -24.31 11.05 14.33
N ASP A 288 -23.89 10.85 15.58
CA ASP A 288 -22.54 10.38 15.91
C ASP A 288 -22.28 8.96 15.37
N ASP A 289 -23.28 8.08 15.47
CA ASP A 289 -23.20 6.71 14.94
C ASP A 289 -23.05 6.76 13.40
N VAL A 290 -23.81 7.64 12.72
CA VAL A 290 -23.76 7.87 11.26
C VAL A 290 -22.40 8.40 10.82
N VAL A 291 -21.83 9.38 11.53
CA VAL A 291 -20.48 9.90 11.23
C VAL A 291 -19.44 8.79 11.34
N ARG A 292 -19.48 7.99 12.41
CA ARG A 292 -18.58 6.84 12.58
C ARG A 292 -18.73 5.83 11.44
N TRP A 293 -19.94 5.49 11.04
CA TRP A 293 -20.16 4.54 9.93
C TRP A 293 -19.67 5.07 8.59
N ARG A 294 -19.78 6.38 8.33
CA ARG A 294 -19.20 6.99 7.12
C ARG A 294 -17.68 6.88 7.11
N ILE A 295 -17.03 7.04 8.26
CA ILE A 295 -15.58 6.86 8.42
C ILE A 295 -15.20 5.38 8.19
N ASP A 296 -15.87 4.45 8.88
CA ASP A 296 -15.56 3.02 8.76
C ASP A 296 -15.81 2.49 7.33
N ARG A 297 -16.82 3.04 6.63
CA ARG A 297 -17.12 2.71 5.22
C ARG A 297 -15.96 3.03 4.27
N LEU A 298 -15.09 3.98 4.59
CA LEU A 298 -13.89 4.28 3.80
C LEU A 298 -12.97 3.06 3.68
N GLY A 299 -12.82 2.27 4.75
CA GLY A 299 -12.03 1.05 4.72
C GLY A 299 -12.63 -0.01 3.83
N ALA A 300 -13.96 -0.16 3.83
CA ALA A 300 -14.66 -1.08 2.93
C ALA A 300 -14.47 -0.68 1.46
N LEU A 301 -14.55 0.62 1.14
CA LEU A 301 -14.30 1.15 -0.20
C LEU A 301 -12.85 0.92 -0.63
N LYS A 302 -11.86 1.18 0.24
CA LYS A 302 -10.45 0.91 -0.01
C LYS A 302 -10.21 -0.57 -0.28
N ALA A 303 -10.72 -1.46 0.57
CA ALA A 303 -10.62 -2.90 0.38
C ALA A 303 -11.28 -3.38 -0.92
N ARG A 304 -12.29 -2.65 -1.42
CA ARG A 304 -12.96 -2.91 -2.70
C ARG A 304 -12.25 -2.31 -3.92
N ALA A 305 -11.07 -1.69 -3.75
CA ALA A 305 -10.35 -0.93 -4.76
C ALA A 305 -11.13 0.30 -5.31
N ARG A 306 -12.10 0.82 -4.57
CA ARG A 306 -12.86 2.04 -4.91
C ARG A 306 -12.20 3.30 -4.34
N THR A 307 -10.93 3.49 -4.62
CA THR A 307 -10.08 4.56 -4.02
C THR A 307 -10.55 5.98 -4.38
N ALA A 308 -11.16 6.18 -5.56
CA ALA A 308 -11.77 7.46 -5.93
C ALA A 308 -12.97 7.82 -5.04
N ASP A 309 -13.79 6.83 -4.66
CA ASP A 309 -14.91 7.04 -3.74
C ASP A 309 -14.42 7.35 -2.31
N VAL A 310 -13.31 6.72 -1.87
CA VAL A 310 -12.67 7.03 -0.59
C VAL A 310 -12.27 8.50 -0.51
N ILE A 311 -11.60 9.01 -1.55
CA ILE A 311 -11.16 10.41 -1.62
C ILE A 311 -12.37 11.35 -1.59
N ARG A 312 -13.41 11.08 -2.39
CA ARG A 312 -14.62 11.91 -2.41
C ARG A 312 -15.31 11.96 -1.05
N ASP A 313 -15.50 10.80 -0.43
CA ASP A 313 -16.20 10.69 0.85
C ASP A 313 -15.36 11.32 1.99
N TYR A 314 -14.03 11.21 1.93
CA TYR A 314 -13.10 11.91 2.81
C TYR A 314 -13.18 13.44 2.69
N GLU A 315 -13.09 13.98 1.48
CA GLU A 315 -13.16 15.44 1.27
C GLU A 315 -14.52 15.99 1.71
N THR A 316 -15.59 15.20 1.58
CA THR A 316 -16.92 15.52 2.10
C THR A 316 -16.92 15.61 3.63
N LEU A 317 -16.44 14.55 4.32
CA LEU A 317 -16.33 14.53 5.78
C LEU A 317 -15.45 15.68 6.32
N LYS A 318 -14.35 15.96 5.63
CA LYS A 318 -13.46 17.08 5.97
C LYS A 318 -14.15 18.43 5.80
N GLY A 319 -14.93 18.62 4.74
CA GLY A 319 -15.72 19.83 4.51
C GLY A 319 -16.81 20.05 5.58
N GLU A 320 -17.31 18.98 6.18
CA GLU A 320 -18.24 19.01 7.32
C GLU A 320 -17.56 19.24 8.68
N GLY A 321 -16.22 19.35 8.71
CA GLY A 321 -15.45 19.55 9.95
C GLY A 321 -15.21 18.28 10.77
N VAL A 322 -15.45 17.09 10.19
CA VAL A 322 -15.19 15.81 10.86
C VAL A 322 -13.70 15.54 10.94
N GLN A 323 -13.20 15.26 12.15
CA GLN A 323 -11.82 14.81 12.36
C GLN A 323 -11.76 13.29 12.22
N LEU A 324 -10.94 12.80 11.29
CA LEU A 324 -10.78 11.37 11.07
C LEU A 324 -9.73 10.79 12.03
N PRO A 325 -9.97 9.59 12.58
CA PRO A 325 -8.99 8.84 13.35
C PRO A 325 -7.86 8.30 12.47
N THR A 326 -6.74 7.94 13.11
CA THR A 326 -5.50 7.49 12.45
C THR A 326 -5.71 6.33 11.48
N TYR A 327 -6.49 5.31 11.87
CA TYR A 327 -6.78 4.16 11.00
C TYR A 327 -7.49 4.56 9.70
N ALA A 328 -8.37 5.57 9.74
CA ALA A 328 -9.11 6.01 8.55
C ALA A 328 -8.25 6.89 7.65
N LEU A 329 -7.37 7.70 8.24
CA LEU A 329 -6.40 8.50 7.49
C LEU A 329 -5.43 7.62 6.69
N ARG A 330 -5.07 6.42 7.19
CA ARG A 330 -4.30 5.44 6.43
C ARG A 330 -4.98 5.05 5.12
N TRP A 331 -6.27 4.68 5.17
CA TRP A 331 -7.02 4.31 3.97
C TRP A 331 -7.12 5.46 2.96
N VAL A 332 -7.24 6.69 3.46
CA VAL A 332 -7.26 7.90 2.62
C VAL A 332 -5.90 8.16 1.99
N ALA A 333 -4.81 8.06 2.75
CA ALA A 333 -3.44 8.23 2.24
C ALA A 333 -3.12 7.20 1.15
N ALA A 334 -3.49 5.93 1.38
CA ALA A 334 -3.36 4.85 0.39
C ALA A 334 -4.17 5.14 -0.88
N SER A 335 -5.39 5.65 -0.72
CA SER A 335 -6.24 6.00 -1.87
C SER A 335 -5.69 7.17 -2.67
N TYR A 336 -5.09 8.18 -2.03
CA TYR A 336 -4.39 9.26 -2.75
C TYR A 336 -3.19 8.75 -3.55
N LEU A 337 -2.38 7.88 -2.95
CA LEU A 337 -1.23 7.29 -3.64
C LEU A 337 -1.67 6.44 -4.82
N ASP A 338 -2.69 5.60 -4.64
CA ASP A 338 -3.29 4.80 -5.71
C ASP A 338 -3.84 5.65 -6.88
N GLN A 339 -4.41 6.82 -6.57
CA GLN A 339 -4.92 7.78 -7.56
C GLN A 339 -3.84 8.72 -8.10
N ARG A 340 -2.56 8.40 -7.91
CA ARG A 340 -1.42 9.15 -8.41
C ARG A 340 -1.31 10.60 -7.89
N LEU A 341 -1.71 10.79 -6.63
CA LEU A 341 -1.65 12.06 -5.90
C LEU A 341 -0.71 11.96 -4.68
N PRO A 342 0.58 11.67 -4.89
CA PRO A 342 1.52 11.38 -3.81
C PRO A 342 1.77 12.60 -2.91
N GLU A 343 1.63 13.82 -3.42
CA GLU A 343 1.81 15.05 -2.65
C GLU A 343 0.70 15.26 -1.59
N LYS A 344 -0.48 14.64 -1.80
CA LYS A 344 -1.55 14.57 -0.79
C LYS A 344 -1.39 13.38 0.14
N ALA A 345 -0.80 12.28 -0.33
CA ALA A 345 -0.59 11.07 0.46
C ALA A 345 0.53 11.24 1.50
N GLU A 346 1.66 11.83 1.11
CA GLU A 346 2.84 12.03 1.96
C GLU A 346 2.52 12.67 3.32
N PRO A 347 1.86 13.85 3.41
CA PRO A 347 1.59 14.48 4.70
C PRO A 347 0.67 13.63 5.58
N LEU A 348 -0.27 12.88 4.99
CA LEU A 348 -1.16 11.99 5.73
C LEU A 348 -0.40 10.78 6.30
N TYR A 349 0.51 10.17 5.54
CA TYR A 349 1.34 9.09 6.09
C TYR A 349 2.25 9.57 7.21
N ARG A 350 2.87 10.76 7.08
CA ARG A 350 3.64 11.36 8.18
C ARG A 350 2.78 11.58 9.41
N GLN A 351 1.55 12.06 9.23
CA GLN A 351 0.59 12.22 10.32
C GLN A 351 0.26 10.87 10.97
N VAL A 352 -0.09 9.84 10.19
CA VAL A 352 -0.43 8.50 10.67
C VAL A 352 0.72 7.88 11.48
N ILE A 353 1.95 7.94 10.98
CA ILE A 353 3.14 7.36 11.64
C ILE A 353 3.48 8.08 12.95
N SER A 354 3.22 9.39 13.04
CA SER A 354 3.54 10.20 14.22
C SER A 354 2.42 10.25 15.27
N ALA A 355 1.25 9.68 14.97
CA ALA A 355 0.09 9.77 15.84
C ALA A 355 0.29 9.01 17.15
N ALA A 356 -0.28 9.52 18.25
CA ALA A 356 -0.15 8.92 19.57
C ALA A 356 -0.87 7.56 19.71
N ASP A 357 -1.88 7.34 18.85
CA ASP A 357 -2.67 6.11 18.75
C ASP A 357 -2.21 5.21 17.58
N ALA A 358 -1.05 5.47 16.96
CA ALA A 358 -0.51 4.63 15.90
C ALA A 358 -0.21 3.21 16.43
N GLU A 359 -0.74 2.20 15.76
CA GLU A 359 -0.52 0.81 16.13
C GLU A 359 0.89 0.34 15.70
N PRO A 360 1.68 -0.28 16.59
CA PRO A 360 3.04 -0.74 16.25
C PRO A 360 3.09 -1.72 15.08
N ASP A 361 2.06 -2.56 14.93
CA ASP A 361 2.00 -3.62 13.93
C ASP A 361 1.88 -3.06 12.51
N ASP A 362 1.27 -1.89 12.34
CA ASP A 362 1.09 -1.24 11.04
C ASP A 362 2.28 -0.37 10.62
N ARG A 363 3.23 -0.13 11.54
CA ARG A 363 4.30 0.86 11.34
C ARG A 363 5.14 0.57 10.10
N VAL A 364 5.43 -0.71 9.83
CA VAL A 364 6.22 -1.10 8.65
C VAL A 364 5.44 -0.85 7.37
N GLU A 365 4.15 -1.19 7.32
CA GLU A 365 3.28 -0.94 6.17
C GLU A 365 3.17 0.57 5.90
N ASP A 366 2.84 1.37 6.92
CA ASP A 366 2.68 2.82 6.80
C ASP A 366 3.97 3.52 6.38
N THR A 367 5.11 3.08 6.93
CA THR A 367 6.42 3.65 6.58
C THR A 367 6.85 3.25 5.16
N THR A 368 6.51 2.03 4.73
CA THR A 368 6.71 1.58 3.35
C THR A 368 5.85 2.39 2.38
N ALA A 369 4.61 2.69 2.74
CA ALA A 369 3.75 3.52 1.92
C ALA A 369 4.22 4.99 1.87
N LEU A 370 4.78 5.52 2.96
CA LEU A 370 5.47 6.81 2.97
C LEU A 370 6.69 6.81 2.02
N PHE A 371 7.48 5.74 2.02
CA PHE A 371 8.60 5.59 1.09
C PHE A 371 8.14 5.75 -0.36
N TYR A 372 7.08 5.03 -0.78
CA TYR A 372 6.55 5.15 -2.13
C TYR A 372 5.93 6.52 -2.41
N ALA A 373 5.23 7.14 -1.45
CA ALA A 373 4.71 8.51 -1.62
C ALA A 373 5.84 9.53 -1.83
N LEU A 374 6.97 9.39 -1.14
CA LEU A 374 8.15 10.23 -1.34
C LEU A 374 8.82 9.97 -2.69
N GLN A 375 8.95 8.69 -3.05
CA GLN A 375 9.54 8.28 -4.32
C GLN A 375 8.74 8.83 -5.52
N GLU A 376 7.42 8.70 -5.49
CA GLU A 376 6.53 9.22 -6.53
C GLU A 376 6.41 10.76 -6.54
N SER A 377 6.85 11.42 -5.46
CA SER A 377 6.95 12.89 -5.36
C SER A 377 8.35 13.41 -5.71
N ASP A 378 9.20 12.59 -6.33
CA ASP A 378 10.58 12.92 -6.72
C ASP A 378 11.50 13.30 -5.53
N LYS A 379 11.21 12.76 -4.33
CA LYS A 379 12.00 12.95 -3.10
C LYS A 379 12.84 11.71 -2.77
N GLY A 380 13.63 11.24 -3.73
CA GLY A 380 14.38 9.98 -3.62
C GLY A 380 15.36 9.90 -2.44
N ALA A 381 15.98 11.02 -2.06
CA ALA A 381 16.88 11.07 -0.89
C ALA A 381 16.11 10.83 0.42
N ASP A 382 15.00 11.54 0.62
CA ASP A 382 14.12 11.37 1.79
C ASP A 382 13.53 9.96 1.82
N ALA A 383 13.12 9.42 0.67
CA ALA A 383 12.62 8.06 0.56
C ALA A 383 13.68 7.05 1.05
N ARG A 384 14.92 7.15 0.55
CA ARG A 384 16.02 6.28 0.97
C ARG A 384 16.33 6.39 2.46
N GLU A 385 16.29 7.60 3.03
CA GLU A 385 16.45 7.79 4.47
C GLU A 385 15.35 7.08 5.27
N VAL A 386 14.08 7.21 4.84
CA VAL A 386 12.93 6.52 5.45
C VAL A 386 13.13 5.00 5.43
N ALA A 387 13.52 4.42 4.28
CA ALA A 387 13.75 2.98 4.17
C ALA A 387 14.90 2.48 5.07
N ASN A 388 16.03 3.21 5.09
CA ASN A 388 17.18 2.84 5.91
C ASN A 388 16.92 2.99 7.42
N SER A 389 16.20 4.04 7.81
CA SER A 389 15.77 4.27 9.18
C SER A 389 14.82 3.16 9.65
N LEU A 390 13.87 2.77 8.80
CA LEU A 390 12.98 1.64 9.08
C LEU A 390 13.78 0.35 9.30
N ALA A 391 14.68 0.01 8.38
CA ALA A 391 15.54 -1.18 8.48
C ALA A 391 16.40 -1.20 9.75
N THR A 392 16.92 -0.05 10.18
CA THR A 392 17.74 0.06 11.40
C THR A 392 16.90 -0.03 12.67
N SER A 393 15.65 0.47 12.63
CA SER A 393 14.75 0.46 13.78
C SER A 393 14.17 -0.91 14.11
N GLN A 394 14.03 -1.79 13.11
CA GLN A 394 13.48 -3.11 13.30
C GLN A 394 14.53 -4.08 13.82
N LYS A 395 14.14 -4.94 14.77
CA LYS A 395 14.99 -6.02 15.27
C LYS A 395 14.63 -7.33 14.58
N PRO A 396 15.60 -8.21 14.26
CA PRO A 396 15.32 -9.51 13.64
C PRO A 396 14.43 -10.44 14.46
N ARG A 397 14.31 -10.18 15.77
CA ARG A 397 13.45 -10.93 16.68
C ARG A 397 12.63 -10.00 17.57
N VAL A 398 11.39 -10.40 17.83
CA VAL A 398 10.50 -9.81 18.82
C VAL A 398 10.65 -10.57 20.14
N GLU A 399 11.03 -9.85 21.19
CA GLU A 399 11.15 -10.40 22.54
C GLU A 399 9.77 -10.52 23.20
N LEU A 400 9.33 -11.75 23.45
CA LEU A 400 8.09 -12.02 24.16
C LEU A 400 8.40 -12.54 25.57
N LYS A 401 7.59 -12.14 26.55
CA LYS A 401 7.75 -12.57 27.95
C LYS A 401 7.66 -14.11 28.04
N GLY A 402 8.71 -14.74 28.56
CA GLY A 402 8.83 -16.22 28.64
C GLY A 402 9.52 -16.87 27.43
N LEU A 403 9.75 -16.09 26.37
CA LEU A 403 10.53 -16.30 25.13
C LEU A 403 12.04 -16.00 25.20
N PRO A 404 12.97 -16.80 25.78
CA PRO A 404 14.38 -16.37 25.90
C PRO A 404 15.10 -16.09 24.56
N ILE A 405 14.65 -16.70 23.45
CA ILE A 405 15.21 -16.47 22.10
C ILE A 405 14.39 -15.44 21.30
N GLY A 406 13.13 -15.18 21.69
CA GLY A 406 12.18 -14.38 20.91
C GLY A 406 11.67 -15.06 19.63
N ASN A 407 10.63 -14.50 19.02
CA ASN A 407 10.12 -14.95 17.73
C ASN A 407 10.81 -14.21 16.58
N PRO A 408 10.98 -14.83 15.39
CA PRO A 408 11.34 -14.10 14.17
C PRO A 408 10.39 -12.92 13.94
N ASN A 409 10.94 -11.82 13.41
CA ASN A 409 10.18 -10.61 13.10
C ASN A 409 10.04 -10.47 11.57
N ASP A 410 8.84 -10.73 11.04
CA ASP A 410 8.59 -10.58 9.60
C ASP A 410 8.74 -9.11 9.15
N ALA A 411 8.33 -8.17 10.00
CA ALA A 411 8.49 -6.73 9.78
C ALA A 411 9.97 -6.31 9.64
N TRP A 412 10.89 -7.05 10.26
CA TRP A 412 12.33 -6.83 10.02
C TRP A 412 12.73 -7.24 8.61
N MET A 413 12.26 -8.39 8.13
CA MET A 413 12.56 -8.88 6.78
C MET A 413 12.04 -7.90 5.72
N ASP A 414 10.80 -7.43 5.87
CA ASP A 414 10.19 -6.44 4.97
C ASP A 414 10.97 -5.12 4.96
N ALA A 415 11.39 -4.64 6.13
CA ALA A 415 12.19 -3.43 6.25
C ALA A 415 13.58 -3.56 5.61
N GLN A 416 14.25 -4.71 5.79
CA GLN A 416 15.54 -4.96 5.12
C GLN A 416 15.38 -5.03 3.60
N GLN A 417 14.33 -5.72 3.13
CA GLN A 417 14.02 -5.82 1.71
C GLN A 417 13.76 -4.44 1.09
N LEU A 418 12.95 -3.60 1.75
CA LEU A 418 12.67 -2.23 1.29
C LEU A 418 13.95 -1.38 1.20
N SER A 419 14.81 -1.43 2.23
CA SER A 419 16.09 -0.71 2.22
C SER A 419 17.02 -1.17 1.10
N ALA A 420 17.10 -2.49 0.84
CA ALA A 420 17.88 -3.01 -0.28
C ALA A 420 17.31 -2.57 -1.64
N GLN A 421 15.99 -2.59 -1.83
CA GLN A 421 15.33 -2.16 -3.07
C GLN A 421 15.38 -0.66 -3.31
N ALA A 422 15.46 0.16 -2.26
CA ALA A 422 15.52 1.62 -2.39
C ALA A 422 16.71 2.10 -3.26
N GLY A 423 17.75 1.28 -3.41
CA GLY A 423 18.87 1.55 -4.32
C GLY A 423 18.50 1.58 -5.81
N ILE A 424 17.48 0.83 -6.23
CA ILE A 424 16.99 0.84 -7.63
C ILE A 424 16.55 2.24 -8.03
N TYR A 425 15.82 2.91 -7.14
CA TYR A 425 15.27 4.24 -7.37
C TYR A 425 16.24 5.36 -7.01
N GLY A 426 17.16 5.12 -6.07
CA GLY A 426 18.13 6.09 -5.57
C GLY A 426 19.43 6.20 -6.38
N GLY A 427 19.58 5.44 -7.48
CA GLY A 427 20.78 5.43 -8.32
C GLY A 427 21.94 4.57 -7.78
N ASP A 428 21.71 3.74 -6.76
CA ASP A 428 22.70 2.83 -6.17
C ASP A 428 22.33 1.37 -6.46
N LEU A 429 22.41 1.00 -7.74
CA LEU A 429 22.15 -0.35 -8.21
C LEU A 429 23.16 -1.39 -7.68
N PRO A 430 24.49 -1.11 -7.59
CA PRO A 430 25.44 -2.04 -6.98
C PRO A 430 25.16 -2.34 -5.50
N GLY A 431 24.83 -1.32 -4.70
CA GLY A 431 24.43 -1.54 -3.31
C GLY A 431 23.12 -2.32 -3.19
N SER A 432 22.17 -2.08 -4.09
CA SER A 432 20.90 -2.81 -4.16
C SER A 432 21.10 -4.30 -4.48
N GLU A 433 21.91 -4.61 -5.51
CA GLU A 433 22.26 -5.99 -5.88
C GLU A 433 22.90 -6.72 -4.69
N ALA A 434 23.94 -6.13 -4.09
CA ALA A 434 24.63 -6.74 -2.96
C ALA A 434 23.71 -6.98 -1.74
N GLY A 435 22.81 -6.02 -1.46
CA GLY A 435 21.84 -6.12 -0.38
C GLY A 435 20.80 -7.23 -0.61
N LEU A 436 20.22 -7.30 -1.81
CA LEU A 436 19.24 -8.31 -2.19
C LEU A 436 19.87 -9.71 -2.26
N ASP A 437 21.05 -9.85 -2.86
CA ASP A 437 21.78 -11.13 -2.92
C ASP A 437 22.09 -11.65 -1.51
N ALA A 438 22.50 -10.78 -0.58
CA ALA A 438 22.76 -11.14 0.81
C ALA A 438 21.50 -11.58 1.57
N LEU A 439 20.33 -11.00 1.24
CA LEU A 439 19.04 -11.41 1.82
C LEU A 439 18.56 -12.74 1.23
N VAL A 440 18.63 -12.90 -0.09
CA VAL A 440 18.27 -14.14 -0.80
C VAL A 440 19.13 -15.31 -0.34
N ALA A 441 20.43 -15.09 -0.11
CA ALA A 441 21.31 -16.13 0.44
C ALA A 441 20.85 -16.65 1.81
N LYS A 442 20.17 -15.82 2.62
CA LYS A 442 19.62 -16.20 3.93
C LYS A 442 18.21 -16.78 3.83
N ALA A 443 17.42 -16.35 2.84
CA ALA A 443 16.02 -16.73 2.65
C ALA A 443 15.72 -17.06 1.17
N PRO A 444 16.31 -18.12 0.59
CA PRO A 444 16.24 -18.38 -0.85
C PRO A 444 14.86 -18.79 -1.37
N GLY A 445 13.92 -19.14 -0.47
CA GLY A 445 12.53 -19.45 -0.80
C GLY A 445 11.53 -18.31 -0.55
N ASN A 446 12.00 -17.11 -0.15
CA ASN A 446 11.12 -15.95 -0.03
C ASN A 446 10.81 -15.39 -1.43
N VAL A 447 9.55 -15.49 -1.85
CA VAL A 447 9.09 -15.05 -3.18
C VAL A 447 9.29 -13.56 -3.37
N GLY A 448 8.93 -12.73 -2.38
CA GLY A 448 9.09 -11.27 -2.46
C GLY A 448 10.53 -10.83 -2.73
N LEU A 449 11.50 -11.48 -2.09
CA LEU A 449 12.93 -11.24 -2.35
C LEU A 449 13.35 -11.67 -3.75
N ARG A 450 12.85 -12.80 -4.25
CA ARG A 450 13.17 -13.29 -5.60
C ARG A 450 12.61 -12.35 -6.67
N LEU A 451 11.39 -11.85 -6.50
CA LEU A 451 10.79 -10.86 -7.40
C LEU A 451 11.59 -9.55 -7.38
N ALA A 452 11.93 -9.05 -6.19
CA ALA A 452 12.77 -7.86 -6.03
C ALA A 452 14.15 -8.01 -6.69
N GLN A 453 14.75 -9.19 -6.57
CA GLN A 453 16.03 -9.51 -7.20
C GLN A 453 15.91 -9.55 -8.73
N ALA A 454 14.81 -10.11 -9.28
CA ALA A 454 14.54 -10.09 -10.71
C ALA A 454 14.36 -8.66 -11.23
N ASP A 455 13.56 -7.83 -10.55
CA ASP A 455 13.37 -6.42 -10.91
C ASP A 455 14.68 -5.62 -10.85
N MET A 456 15.53 -5.90 -9.86
CA MET A 456 16.87 -5.33 -9.79
C MET A 456 17.72 -5.75 -11.00
N TYR A 457 17.76 -7.04 -11.37
CA TYR A 457 18.53 -7.48 -12.54
C TYR A 457 18.03 -6.84 -13.84
N ARG A 458 16.72 -6.65 -14.00
CA ARG A 458 16.17 -5.88 -15.12
C ARG A 458 16.66 -4.43 -15.12
N ALA A 459 16.65 -3.76 -13.97
CA ALA A 459 17.18 -2.40 -13.82
C ALA A 459 18.70 -2.30 -14.12
N ARG A 460 19.41 -3.43 -14.09
CA ARG A 460 20.84 -3.54 -14.43
C ARG A 460 21.12 -3.94 -15.88
N ASP A 461 20.10 -3.98 -16.74
CA ASP A 461 20.15 -4.51 -18.11
C ASP A 461 20.53 -6.02 -18.18
N LEU A 462 20.08 -6.82 -17.21
CA LEU A 462 20.31 -8.28 -17.13
C LEU A 462 19.00 -9.09 -17.17
N PRO A 463 18.17 -8.97 -18.24
CA PRO A 463 16.84 -9.56 -18.27
C PRO A 463 16.84 -11.10 -18.35
N ARG A 464 17.85 -11.76 -18.93
CA ARG A 464 17.92 -13.25 -18.92
C ARG A 464 18.25 -13.78 -17.53
N ARG A 465 19.05 -13.05 -16.74
CA ARG A 465 19.28 -13.38 -15.33
C ARG A 465 17.99 -13.26 -14.52
N ALA A 466 17.19 -12.22 -14.77
CA ALA A 466 15.87 -12.06 -14.17
C ALA A 466 14.94 -13.22 -14.54
N GLU A 467 14.84 -13.56 -15.84
CA GLU A 467 14.03 -14.67 -16.33
C GLU A 467 14.37 -15.99 -15.62
N GLY A 468 15.65 -16.34 -15.50
CA GLY A 468 16.08 -17.58 -14.85
C GLY A 468 15.55 -17.69 -13.41
N ILE A 469 15.63 -16.61 -12.65
CA ILE A 469 15.15 -16.56 -11.26
C ILE A 469 13.63 -16.61 -11.19
N LEU A 470 12.94 -15.93 -12.09
CA LEU A 470 11.48 -15.98 -12.15
C LEU A 470 11.01 -17.40 -12.50
N LYS A 471 11.71 -18.11 -13.40
CA LYS A 471 11.40 -19.51 -13.74
C LYS A 471 11.65 -20.46 -12.58
N GLU A 472 12.70 -20.26 -11.80
CA GLU A 472 12.93 -21.00 -10.54
C GLU A 472 11.81 -20.76 -9.52
N THR A 473 11.36 -19.50 -9.41
CA THR A 473 10.32 -19.08 -8.45
C THR A 473 8.94 -19.61 -8.85
N GLU A 474 8.64 -19.71 -10.14
CA GLU A 474 7.41 -20.29 -10.69
C GLU A 474 7.17 -21.73 -10.21
N ALA A 475 8.23 -22.51 -10.00
CA ALA A 475 8.09 -23.88 -9.48
C ALA A 475 7.49 -23.92 -8.06
N GLN A 476 7.61 -22.83 -7.28
CA GLN A 476 7.10 -22.73 -5.91
C GLN A 476 5.72 -22.08 -5.86
N THR A 477 5.51 -21.00 -6.63
CA THR A 477 4.28 -20.20 -6.61
C THR A 477 3.79 -19.87 -8.04
N PRO A 478 3.34 -20.87 -8.82
CA PRO A 478 3.07 -20.72 -10.26
C PRO A 478 1.86 -19.84 -10.61
N ARG A 479 1.10 -19.37 -9.63
CA ARG A 479 -0.10 -18.53 -9.83
C ARG A 479 -0.02 -17.18 -9.10
N ASP A 480 1.16 -16.84 -8.59
CA ASP A 480 1.35 -15.55 -7.92
C ASP A 480 1.26 -14.42 -8.95
N ILE A 481 0.44 -13.40 -8.65
CA ILE A 481 0.21 -12.28 -9.57
C ILE A 481 1.49 -11.44 -9.75
N GLY A 482 2.25 -11.22 -8.67
CA GLY A 482 3.49 -10.44 -8.72
C GLY A 482 4.54 -11.14 -9.59
N LEU A 483 4.65 -12.46 -9.46
CA LEU A 483 5.50 -13.28 -10.32
C LEU A 483 5.15 -13.14 -11.80
N GLU A 484 3.89 -13.38 -12.18
CA GLU A 484 3.48 -13.32 -13.58
C GLU A 484 3.62 -11.91 -14.18
N VAL A 485 3.36 -10.86 -13.37
CA VAL A 485 3.63 -9.47 -13.77
C VAL A 485 5.12 -9.25 -14.03
N SER A 486 6.02 -9.71 -13.14
CA SER A 486 7.47 -9.59 -13.34
C SER A 486 7.96 -10.43 -14.53
N GLN A 487 7.37 -11.61 -14.77
CA GLN A 487 7.62 -12.42 -15.96
C GLN A 487 7.18 -11.70 -17.24
N ALA A 488 6.03 -11.03 -17.24
CA ALA A 488 5.55 -10.29 -18.40
C ALA A 488 6.44 -9.10 -18.73
N TYR A 489 6.91 -8.35 -17.72
CA TYR A 489 7.89 -7.29 -17.94
C TYR A 489 9.23 -7.84 -18.42
N THR A 490 9.68 -8.98 -17.91
CA THR A 490 10.91 -9.63 -18.38
C THR A 490 10.78 -10.09 -19.84
N ALA A 491 9.63 -10.68 -20.20
CA ALA A 491 9.30 -11.05 -21.58
C ALA A 491 9.29 -9.82 -22.49
N MET A 492 8.81 -8.67 -22.02
CA MET A 492 8.86 -7.40 -22.76
C MET A 492 10.30 -6.94 -23.03
N ASP A 493 11.17 -6.93 -22.01
CA ASP A 493 12.59 -6.55 -22.16
C ASP A 493 13.34 -7.51 -23.08
N LEU A 494 12.94 -8.79 -23.06
CA LEU A 494 13.47 -9.83 -23.92
C LEU A 494 12.79 -9.84 -25.28
N GLN A 495 11.80 -8.99 -25.61
CA GLN A 495 11.08 -9.02 -26.90
C GLN A 495 10.34 -10.35 -27.20
N GLU A 496 9.78 -10.98 -26.17
CA GLU A 496 8.91 -12.16 -26.24
C GLU A 496 7.44 -11.75 -26.20
N TRP A 497 7.00 -11.04 -27.23
CA TRP A 497 5.69 -10.37 -27.27
C TRP A 497 4.52 -11.32 -27.00
N ARG A 498 4.51 -12.50 -27.64
CA ARG A 498 3.45 -13.49 -27.45
C ARG A 498 3.36 -14.01 -26.01
N GLN A 499 4.50 -14.14 -25.32
CA GLN A 499 4.51 -14.54 -23.90
C GLN A 499 4.05 -13.39 -23.01
N MET A 500 4.48 -12.17 -23.32
CA MET A 500 4.03 -10.95 -22.63
C MET A 500 2.50 -10.80 -22.73
N ASP A 501 1.89 -11.06 -23.89
CA ASP A 501 0.44 -10.98 -24.09
C ASP A 501 -0.31 -12.01 -23.25
N VAL A 502 0.10 -13.28 -23.30
CA VAL A 502 -0.56 -14.36 -22.55
C VAL A 502 -0.51 -14.11 -21.04
N LEU A 503 0.66 -13.69 -20.52
CA LEU A 503 0.81 -13.36 -19.11
C LEU A 503 -0.03 -12.14 -18.73
N THR A 504 -0.04 -11.10 -19.56
CA THR A 504 -0.81 -9.87 -19.33
C THR A 504 -2.32 -10.14 -19.33
N ASP A 505 -2.82 -10.95 -20.26
CA ASP A 505 -4.23 -11.34 -20.33
C ASP A 505 -4.66 -12.13 -19.09
N ASP A 506 -3.82 -13.05 -18.60
CA ASP A 506 -4.15 -13.85 -17.41
C ASP A 506 -4.23 -12.98 -16.14
N VAL A 507 -3.24 -12.10 -15.90
CA VAL A 507 -3.27 -11.23 -14.72
C VAL A 507 -4.37 -10.17 -14.81
N LEU A 508 -4.71 -9.68 -16.00
CA LEU A 508 -5.86 -8.79 -16.22
C LEU A 508 -7.19 -9.48 -15.90
N ALA A 509 -7.35 -10.74 -16.32
CA ALA A 509 -8.56 -11.49 -16.04
C ALA A 509 -8.74 -11.78 -14.53
N ARG A 510 -7.64 -11.97 -13.79
CA ARG A 510 -7.67 -12.32 -12.36
C ARG A 510 -7.69 -11.12 -11.43
N ASN A 511 -7.05 -10.01 -11.80
CA ASN A 511 -6.92 -8.84 -10.94
C ASN A 511 -6.89 -7.49 -11.72
N PRO A 512 -7.97 -7.13 -12.42
CA PRO A 512 -8.03 -5.93 -13.25
C PRO A 512 -7.94 -4.61 -12.47
N ASP A 513 -8.28 -4.64 -11.17
CA ASP A 513 -8.25 -3.48 -10.29
C ASP A 513 -6.83 -3.16 -9.76
N SER A 514 -5.84 -4.03 -9.99
CA SER A 514 -4.45 -3.81 -9.57
C SER A 514 -3.74 -2.77 -10.45
N ARG A 515 -3.10 -1.77 -9.83
CA ARG A 515 -2.32 -0.76 -10.54
C ARG A 515 -1.10 -1.33 -11.27
N GLN A 516 -0.45 -2.33 -10.71
CA GLN A 516 0.70 -2.99 -11.36
C GLN A 516 0.25 -3.70 -12.65
N VAL A 517 -0.93 -4.33 -12.63
CA VAL A 517 -1.53 -4.99 -13.78
C VAL A 517 -2.00 -3.97 -14.82
N GLN A 518 -2.64 -2.87 -14.40
CA GLN A 518 -3.03 -1.78 -15.30
C GLN A 518 -1.81 -1.12 -15.97
N ARG A 519 -0.69 -0.97 -15.24
CA ARG A 519 0.56 -0.46 -15.80
C ARG A 519 1.14 -1.40 -16.86
N LEU A 520 1.15 -2.69 -16.60
CA LEU A 520 1.58 -3.70 -17.57
C LEU A 520 0.71 -3.66 -18.84
N SER A 521 -0.62 -3.64 -18.69
CA SER A 521 -1.54 -3.50 -19.82
C SER A 521 -1.28 -2.23 -20.62
N ARG A 522 -1.02 -1.11 -19.96
CA ARG A 522 -0.68 0.15 -20.63
C ARG A 522 0.58 0.03 -21.49
N LEU A 523 1.63 -0.63 -20.98
CA LEU A 523 2.85 -0.82 -21.76
C LEU A 523 2.64 -1.75 -22.96
N ARG A 524 1.79 -2.78 -22.83
CA ARG A 524 1.34 -3.59 -23.97
C ARG A 524 0.60 -2.73 -25.00
N ASP A 525 -0.37 -1.93 -24.57
CA ASP A 525 -1.12 -1.05 -25.48
C ASP A 525 -0.19 -0.08 -26.23
N VAL A 526 0.86 0.43 -25.56
CA VAL A 526 1.87 1.31 -26.16
C VAL A 526 2.79 0.54 -27.11
N HIS A 527 3.06 -0.74 -26.87
CA HIS A 527 3.76 -1.59 -27.84
C HIS A 527 2.93 -1.78 -29.13
N ASP A 528 1.61 -1.88 -29.01
CA ASP A 528 0.71 -2.16 -30.12
C ASP A 528 0.33 -0.92 -30.96
N MET A 529 0.86 0.25 -30.61
CA MET A 529 0.66 1.50 -31.35
C MET A 529 1.48 1.57 -32.63
N ALA A 530 1.00 2.39 -33.58
CA ALA A 530 1.81 2.85 -34.69
C ALA A 530 2.93 3.76 -34.15
N GLU A 531 4.08 3.83 -34.84
CA GLU A 531 5.22 4.61 -34.36
C GLU A 531 5.77 5.54 -35.44
N LEU A 532 5.82 6.84 -35.15
CA LEU A 532 6.49 7.85 -35.97
C LEU A 532 7.85 8.18 -35.36
N ARG A 533 8.92 7.99 -36.14
CA ARG A 533 10.27 8.45 -35.82
C ARG A 533 10.63 9.62 -36.72
N VAL A 534 11.15 10.70 -36.14
CA VAL A 534 11.64 11.86 -36.87
C VAL A 534 13.04 12.19 -36.36
N GLU A 535 13.98 12.35 -37.27
CA GLU A 535 15.32 12.83 -36.97
C GLU A 535 15.59 14.05 -37.84
N ALA A 536 16.04 15.14 -37.24
CA ALA A 536 16.40 16.36 -37.95
C ALA A 536 17.73 16.90 -37.42
N TYR A 537 18.50 17.51 -38.31
CA TYR A 537 19.73 18.20 -37.92
C TYR A 537 19.90 19.48 -38.73
N THR A 538 20.58 20.46 -38.14
CA THR A 538 21.14 21.59 -38.86
C THR A 538 22.50 21.92 -38.28
N GLY A 539 23.43 22.32 -39.13
CA GLY A 539 24.76 22.70 -38.70
C GLY A 539 25.34 23.82 -39.53
N LYS A 540 26.38 24.41 -38.95
CA LYS A 540 27.17 25.45 -39.58
C LYS A 540 28.63 25.22 -39.24
N SER A 541 29.41 24.92 -40.26
CA SER A 541 30.85 24.78 -40.15
C SER A 541 31.56 26.10 -40.45
N TYR A 542 32.60 26.39 -39.67
CA TYR A 542 33.46 27.57 -39.78
C TYR A 542 34.92 27.13 -39.89
N GLY A 543 35.71 27.79 -40.75
CA GLY A 543 37.13 27.45 -40.98
C GLY A 543 37.34 26.67 -42.30
N GLY A 544 38.55 26.14 -42.51
CA GLY A 544 38.90 25.39 -43.72
C GLY A 544 39.39 26.24 -44.92
N GLY A 545 39.72 27.52 -44.72
CA GLY A 545 40.29 28.37 -45.78
C GLY A 545 40.67 29.79 -45.32
N ASN A 546 41.45 30.51 -46.16
CA ASN A 546 41.83 31.91 -45.91
C ASN A 546 40.62 32.86 -46.07
N ASN A 547 40.24 33.56 -44.99
CA ASN A 547 39.26 34.65 -44.93
C ASN A 547 37.90 34.43 -45.64
N ASN A 548 36.87 34.15 -44.84
CA ASN A 548 35.43 34.31 -45.15
C ASN A 548 34.78 33.49 -46.29
N ASP A 549 35.50 32.59 -46.97
CA ASP A 549 34.91 31.69 -47.97
C ASP A 549 34.46 30.33 -47.39
N ALA A 550 33.48 29.70 -48.06
CA ALA A 550 32.87 28.41 -47.74
C ALA A 550 33.83 27.21 -47.95
N GLY A 551 34.95 27.19 -47.22
CA GLY A 551 36.01 26.19 -47.33
C GLY A 551 35.85 24.92 -46.49
N ALA A 552 34.85 24.86 -45.60
CA ALA A 552 34.69 23.73 -44.69
C ALA A 552 34.38 22.43 -45.44
N VAL A 553 35.13 21.35 -45.15
CA VAL A 553 34.98 20.08 -45.90
C VAL A 553 33.61 19.43 -45.69
N ALA A 554 32.96 19.70 -44.55
CA ALA A 554 31.61 19.24 -44.21
C ALA A 554 30.47 20.04 -44.89
N GLY A 555 30.78 21.17 -45.54
CA GLY A 555 29.78 22.13 -46.04
C GLY A 555 29.54 23.29 -45.05
N SER A 556 29.35 24.49 -45.57
CA SER A 556 29.26 25.72 -44.76
C SER A 556 27.95 25.85 -43.97
N ARG A 557 26.86 25.25 -44.48
CA ARG A 557 25.56 25.10 -43.82
C ARG A 557 24.95 23.79 -44.26
N ASP A 558 24.58 22.93 -43.34
CA ASP A 558 23.87 21.69 -43.62
C ASP A 558 22.54 21.63 -42.87
N TRP A 559 21.57 20.98 -43.48
CA TRP A 559 20.27 20.70 -42.89
C TRP A 559 19.76 19.37 -43.42
N GLY A 560 19.19 18.55 -42.56
CA GLY A 560 18.52 17.33 -42.96
C GLY A 560 17.36 16.99 -42.05
N ILE A 561 16.39 16.27 -42.60
CA ILE A 561 15.26 15.70 -41.87
C ILE A 561 14.90 14.35 -42.48
N GLU A 562 14.61 13.37 -41.63
CA GLU A 562 14.02 12.10 -41.99
C GLU A 562 12.79 11.85 -41.12
N SER A 563 11.76 11.26 -41.71
CA SER A 563 10.59 10.79 -40.99
C SER A 563 10.25 9.38 -41.44
N VAL A 564 10.07 8.46 -40.50
CA VAL A 564 9.72 7.05 -40.74
C VAL A 564 8.50 6.69 -39.91
N LEU A 565 7.47 6.18 -40.58
CA LEU A 565 6.24 5.71 -39.98
C LEU A 565 6.22 4.18 -40.01
N TYR A 566 6.04 3.58 -38.84
CA TYR A 566 5.86 2.15 -38.62
C TYR A 566 4.39 1.84 -38.36
N THR A 567 3.92 0.72 -38.88
CA THR A 567 2.61 0.16 -38.52
C THR A 567 2.62 -0.34 -37.07
N PRO A 568 1.44 -0.57 -36.48
CA PRO A 568 1.30 -1.52 -35.39
C PRO A 568 1.99 -2.87 -35.70
N PRO A 569 2.42 -3.62 -34.69
CA PRO A 569 2.89 -4.99 -34.87
C PRO A 569 1.87 -5.87 -35.61
N ILE A 570 2.36 -6.73 -36.50
CA ILE A 570 1.62 -7.72 -37.28
C ILE A 570 2.15 -9.10 -36.87
N ASP A 571 1.26 -10.00 -36.42
CA ASP A 571 1.66 -11.29 -35.83
C ASP A 571 2.75 -11.11 -34.76
N GLU A 572 2.54 -10.09 -33.91
CA GLU A 572 3.37 -9.66 -32.78
C GLU A 572 4.81 -9.19 -33.07
N ASP A 573 5.50 -9.80 -34.05
CA ASP A 573 6.93 -9.61 -34.28
C ASP A 573 7.25 -8.66 -35.45
N TRP A 574 6.31 -8.43 -36.38
CA TRP A 574 6.59 -7.74 -37.65
C TRP A 574 6.02 -6.32 -37.68
N ARG A 575 6.75 -5.39 -38.29
CA ARG A 575 6.24 -4.06 -38.64
C ARG A 575 6.57 -3.73 -40.08
N LEU A 576 5.63 -3.11 -40.78
CA LEU A 576 5.93 -2.43 -42.04
C LEU A 576 6.32 -1.00 -41.73
N PHE A 577 7.23 -0.43 -42.52
CA PHE A 577 7.54 0.99 -42.41
C PHE A 577 7.66 1.67 -43.76
N ALA A 578 7.37 2.96 -43.76
CA ALA A 578 7.60 3.86 -44.88
C ALA A 578 8.19 5.17 -44.35
N GLY A 579 9.22 5.67 -45.02
CA GLY A 579 9.91 6.89 -44.64
C GLY A 579 10.28 7.76 -45.82
N ALA A 580 10.51 9.03 -45.52
CA ALA A 580 11.02 10.01 -46.46
C ALA A 580 11.99 10.93 -45.76
N GLY A 581 13.02 11.36 -46.49
CA GLY A 581 14.00 12.30 -45.99
C GLY A 581 14.49 13.28 -47.04
N TYR A 582 15.05 14.37 -46.54
CA TYR A 582 15.64 15.45 -47.31
C TYR A 582 16.90 15.93 -46.59
N ALA A 583 17.97 16.14 -47.34
CA ALA A 583 19.19 16.78 -46.87
C ALA A 583 19.69 17.81 -47.89
N THR A 584 20.25 18.90 -47.40
CA THR A 584 20.88 19.96 -48.21
C THR A 584 22.15 20.45 -47.52
N ALA A 585 23.16 20.82 -48.31
CA ALA A 585 24.35 21.49 -47.79
C ALA A 585 24.99 22.42 -48.83
N ASP A 586 25.59 23.51 -48.37
CA ASP A 586 26.27 24.49 -49.20
C ASP A 586 27.79 24.22 -49.25
N PHE A 587 28.30 23.85 -50.43
CA PHE A 587 29.73 23.61 -50.72
C PHE A 587 30.32 24.71 -51.62
N SER A 588 31.64 24.75 -51.76
CA SER A 588 32.32 25.71 -52.64
C SER A 588 31.95 25.53 -54.12
N GLU A 589 31.68 24.30 -54.55
CA GLU A 589 31.21 23.97 -55.90
C GLU A 589 29.69 24.16 -56.12
N GLY A 590 28.91 24.46 -55.06
CA GLY A 590 27.46 24.68 -55.13
C GLY A 590 26.67 23.99 -54.02
N THR A 591 25.34 24.14 -54.03
CA THR A 591 24.44 23.52 -53.05
C THR A 591 24.08 22.09 -53.47
N GLY A 592 24.45 21.11 -52.64
CA GLY A 592 24.05 19.72 -52.80
C GLY A 592 22.67 19.47 -52.18
N GLN A 593 21.84 18.67 -52.86
CA GLN A 593 20.52 18.25 -52.36
C GLN A 593 20.35 16.74 -52.54
N HIS A 594 19.76 16.09 -51.53
CA HIS A 594 19.44 14.68 -51.55
C HIS A 594 18.07 14.45 -50.94
N ARG A 595 17.21 13.76 -51.67
CA ARG A 595 15.88 13.33 -51.24
C ARG A 595 15.84 11.82 -51.29
N TRP A 596 15.30 11.18 -50.28
CA TRP A 596 15.09 9.74 -50.33
C TRP A 596 13.73 9.34 -49.79
N GLN A 597 13.26 8.19 -50.27
CA GLN A 597 12.06 7.52 -49.80
C GLN A 597 12.45 6.07 -49.56
N ARG A 598 12.01 5.49 -48.45
CA ARG A 598 12.29 4.10 -48.10
C ARG A 598 11.05 3.38 -47.65
N VAL A 599 10.94 2.12 -48.01
CA VAL A 599 9.89 1.22 -47.52
C VAL A 599 10.52 -0.10 -47.16
N GLY A 600 10.05 -0.70 -46.07
CA GLY A 600 10.70 -1.89 -45.54
C GLY A 600 9.86 -2.65 -44.53
N VAL A 601 10.49 -3.69 -44.03
CA VAL A 601 9.95 -4.56 -43.00
C VAL A 601 10.95 -4.66 -41.85
N GLU A 602 10.43 -4.62 -40.64
CA GLU A 602 11.16 -4.87 -39.41
C GLU A 602 10.60 -6.14 -38.77
N ARG A 603 11.47 -6.97 -38.21
CA ARG A 603 11.10 -8.09 -37.36
C ARG A 603 11.86 -8.01 -36.04
N ARG A 604 11.16 -8.01 -34.91
CA ARG A 604 11.73 -8.01 -33.56
C ARG A 604 11.29 -9.25 -32.79
N THR A 605 12.26 -10.02 -32.31
CA THR A 605 12.08 -11.29 -31.60
C THR A 605 13.12 -11.42 -30.49
N ARG A 606 12.98 -12.43 -29.63
CA ARG A 606 13.72 -12.59 -28.37
C ARG A 606 15.18 -12.12 -28.36
N ASP A 607 15.92 -12.52 -29.39
CA ASP A 607 17.35 -12.29 -29.48
C ASP A 607 17.73 -11.54 -30.74
N MET A 608 16.78 -11.12 -31.56
CA MET A 608 17.07 -10.69 -32.94
C MET A 608 16.14 -9.59 -33.41
N THR A 609 16.75 -8.50 -33.87
CA THR A 609 16.11 -7.48 -34.70
C THR A 609 16.65 -7.60 -36.12
N LEU A 610 15.76 -7.69 -37.09
CA LEU A 610 16.04 -7.74 -38.53
C LEU A 610 15.29 -6.61 -39.21
N GLU A 611 15.98 -5.84 -40.04
CA GLU A 611 15.36 -4.80 -40.87
C GLU A 611 15.79 -5.01 -42.32
N ALA A 612 14.85 -4.89 -43.26
CA ALA A 612 15.13 -4.92 -44.69
C ALA A 612 14.33 -3.82 -45.39
N GLU A 613 15.00 -3.05 -46.22
CA GLU A 613 14.39 -1.93 -46.94
C GLU A 613 14.85 -1.83 -48.39
N VAL A 614 13.97 -1.22 -49.19
CA VAL A 614 14.29 -0.68 -50.51
C VAL A 614 14.05 0.82 -50.49
N SER A 615 14.91 1.55 -51.20
CA SER A 615 14.90 3.00 -51.18
C SER A 615 15.01 3.59 -52.58
N ASN A 616 14.50 4.80 -52.75
CA ASN A 616 14.66 5.62 -53.94
C ASN A 616 15.34 6.92 -53.55
N HIS A 617 16.47 7.24 -54.17
CA HIS A 617 17.31 8.38 -53.84
C HIS A 617 17.36 9.31 -55.04
N SER A 618 16.86 10.52 -54.89
CA SER A 618 16.95 11.59 -55.86
C SER A 618 17.99 12.62 -55.40
N TYR A 619 19.02 12.80 -56.20
CA TYR A 619 20.04 13.83 -56.04
C TYR A 619 20.31 14.44 -57.43
N GLY A 620 21.22 15.42 -57.56
CA GLY A 620 21.38 16.25 -58.77
C GLY A 620 21.55 15.53 -60.13
N TYR A 621 21.66 14.20 -60.15
CA TYR A 621 21.84 13.34 -61.33
C TYR A 621 20.70 12.33 -61.54
N GLY A 622 19.49 12.65 -61.07
CA GLY A 622 18.29 11.83 -61.23
C GLY A 622 18.00 10.93 -60.03
N SER A 623 17.13 9.94 -60.22
CA SER A 623 16.72 9.00 -59.16
C SER A 623 17.40 7.63 -59.34
N LYS A 624 18.01 7.11 -58.28
CA LYS A 624 18.62 5.77 -58.22
C LYS A 624 17.98 4.95 -57.09
N GLN A 625 17.87 3.64 -57.31
CA GLN A 625 17.33 2.71 -56.32
C GLN A 625 18.44 2.20 -55.39
N GLY A 626 18.12 2.07 -54.11
CA GLY A 626 18.95 1.49 -53.06
C GLY A 626 18.25 0.34 -52.36
N ALA A 627 19.01 -0.41 -51.58
CA ALA A 627 18.49 -1.46 -50.71
C ALA A 627 19.42 -1.67 -49.53
N ALA A 628 18.86 -1.96 -48.35
CA ALA A 628 19.65 -2.27 -47.17
C ALA A 628 19.03 -3.41 -46.36
N VAL A 629 19.88 -4.21 -45.73
CA VAL A 629 19.49 -5.22 -44.75
C VAL A 629 20.37 -5.05 -43.53
N SER A 630 19.77 -5.07 -42.35
CA SER A 630 20.49 -5.03 -41.07
C SER A 630 19.98 -6.09 -40.10
N ILE A 631 20.90 -6.60 -39.29
CA ILE A 631 20.61 -7.57 -38.23
C ILE A 631 21.37 -7.19 -36.96
N ALA A 632 20.70 -7.26 -35.83
CA ALA A 632 21.32 -7.22 -34.51
C ALA A 632 20.87 -8.46 -33.73
N ARG A 633 21.81 -9.16 -33.10
CA ARG A 633 21.56 -10.38 -32.36
C ARG A 633 22.23 -10.39 -31.00
N ASP A 634 21.45 -10.62 -29.96
CA ASP A 634 21.91 -10.79 -28.58
C ASP A 634 22.28 -12.26 -28.33
N ILE A 635 23.50 -12.49 -27.82
CA ILE A 635 23.99 -13.83 -27.45
C ILE A 635 23.56 -14.15 -26.01
N ASN A 636 23.67 -13.14 -25.15
CA ASN A 636 23.29 -13.15 -23.74
C ASN A 636 23.15 -11.69 -23.27
N ASP A 637 22.96 -11.47 -21.97
CA ASP A 637 22.83 -10.11 -21.41
C ASP A 637 24.07 -9.23 -21.61
N ASN A 638 25.24 -9.83 -21.88
CA ASN A 638 26.50 -9.11 -21.99
C ASN A 638 26.97 -8.90 -23.42
N TRP A 639 26.58 -9.73 -24.39
CA TRP A 639 27.14 -9.71 -25.73
C TRP A 639 26.07 -9.58 -26.79
N GLN A 640 26.23 -8.59 -27.66
CA GLN A 640 25.45 -8.41 -28.88
C GLN A 640 26.40 -8.29 -30.07
N TYR A 641 26.02 -8.84 -31.21
CA TYR A 641 26.69 -8.57 -32.47
C TYR A 641 25.66 -8.22 -33.53
N GLY A 642 26.10 -7.57 -34.58
CA GLY A 642 25.22 -7.25 -35.68
C GLY A 642 25.97 -6.69 -36.86
N GLY A 643 25.23 -6.37 -37.90
CA GLY A 643 25.77 -5.76 -39.09
C GLY A 643 24.71 -5.31 -40.06
N SER A 644 25.14 -4.56 -41.05
CA SER A 644 24.31 -4.11 -42.15
C SER A 644 25.04 -4.26 -43.47
N LEU A 645 24.29 -4.45 -44.55
CA LEU A 645 24.76 -4.41 -45.92
C LEU A 645 23.83 -3.49 -46.69
N GLY A 646 24.40 -2.58 -47.48
CA GLY A 646 23.65 -1.58 -48.23
C GLY A 646 24.19 -1.36 -49.63
N TYR A 647 23.28 -1.35 -50.60
CA TYR A 647 23.48 -0.83 -51.94
C TYR A 647 22.92 0.59 -51.98
N LEU A 648 23.75 1.57 -52.38
CA LEU A 648 23.46 3.00 -52.30
C LEU A 648 23.24 3.50 -50.86
N LEU A 649 24.31 3.48 -50.07
CA LEU A 649 24.30 3.84 -48.65
C LEU A 649 23.73 5.26 -48.42
N THR A 650 22.75 5.38 -47.52
CA THR A 650 22.23 6.66 -47.02
C THR A 650 23.30 7.50 -46.31
N THR A 651 24.34 6.85 -45.79
CA THR A 651 25.51 7.48 -45.15
C THR A 651 26.56 7.99 -46.15
N THR A 652 26.33 7.87 -47.47
CA THR A 652 27.22 8.46 -48.48
C THR A 652 27.31 9.98 -48.25
N PRO A 653 28.51 10.57 -48.13
CA PRO A 653 28.66 12.01 -47.93
C PRO A 653 27.90 12.81 -48.99
N LEU A 654 27.12 13.81 -48.57
CA LEU A 654 26.30 14.61 -49.48
C LEU A 654 27.14 15.31 -50.57
N ARG A 655 28.37 15.72 -50.23
CA ARG A 655 29.35 16.28 -51.17
C ARG A 655 29.76 15.27 -52.25
N ALA A 656 29.87 13.98 -51.91
CA ALA A 656 30.16 12.91 -52.86
C ALA A 656 28.97 12.68 -53.82
N LEU A 657 27.74 12.64 -53.28
CA LEU A 657 26.52 12.53 -54.08
C LEU A 657 26.34 13.72 -55.05
N ASN A 658 26.74 14.92 -54.63
CA ASN A 658 26.73 16.12 -55.47
C ASN A 658 27.70 16.06 -56.67
N ALA A 659 28.64 15.11 -56.66
CA ALA A 659 29.56 14.81 -57.76
C ALA A 659 29.25 13.48 -58.46
N ASP A 660 28.02 12.96 -58.32
CA ASP A 660 27.57 11.65 -58.81
C ASP A 660 28.40 10.45 -58.31
N VAL A 661 29.04 10.60 -57.13
CA VAL A 661 29.76 9.51 -56.46
C VAL A 661 28.85 8.86 -55.43
N THR A 662 28.61 7.56 -55.60
CA THR A 662 27.75 6.74 -54.73
C THR A 662 28.57 5.71 -53.98
N ALA A 663 28.19 5.35 -52.75
CA ALA A 663 28.85 4.30 -51.99
C ALA A 663 27.94 3.07 -51.76
N ASN A 664 28.54 1.88 -51.87
CA ASN A 664 27.99 0.62 -51.41
C ASN A 664 28.84 0.11 -50.26
N GLY A 665 28.28 -0.62 -49.31
CA GLY A 665 29.12 -1.14 -48.23
C GLY A 665 28.33 -1.87 -47.17
N GLY A 666 28.97 -2.02 -46.02
CA GLY A 666 28.36 -2.62 -44.86
C GLY A 666 29.01 -2.16 -43.58
N SER A 667 28.40 -2.56 -42.47
CA SER A 667 28.98 -2.41 -41.14
C SER A 667 28.85 -3.72 -40.39
N GLY A 668 29.79 -4.00 -39.51
CA GLY A 668 29.71 -5.08 -38.53
C GLY A 668 30.09 -4.54 -37.17
N PHE A 669 29.39 -4.94 -36.12
CA PHE A 669 29.72 -4.54 -34.76
C PHE A 669 29.68 -5.71 -33.78
N ILE A 670 30.47 -5.56 -32.72
CA ILE A 670 30.38 -6.35 -31.50
C ILE A 670 30.23 -5.37 -30.35
N ARG A 671 29.23 -5.58 -29.51
CA ARG A 671 28.94 -4.82 -28.31
C ARG A 671 29.08 -5.74 -27.10
N TRP A 672 29.86 -5.31 -26.12
CA TRP A 672 29.92 -5.89 -24.79
C TRP A 672 29.35 -4.92 -23.78
N ARG A 673 28.39 -5.36 -22.98
CA ARG A 673 27.81 -4.62 -21.86
C ARG A 673 28.06 -5.39 -20.57
N ALA A 674 28.63 -4.74 -19.57
CA ALA A 674 28.75 -5.37 -18.25
C ALA A 674 27.41 -5.30 -17.50
N ASN A 675 26.79 -4.12 -17.55
CA ASN A 675 25.57 -3.72 -16.84
C ASN A 675 25.10 -2.33 -17.36
N GLU A 676 24.15 -1.70 -16.67
CA GLU A 676 23.57 -0.39 -17.02
C GLU A 676 24.56 0.79 -17.07
N SER A 677 25.74 0.65 -16.46
CA SER A 677 26.75 1.72 -16.32
C SER A 677 27.98 1.49 -17.18
N ARG A 678 28.15 0.32 -17.82
CA ARG A 678 29.37 0.01 -18.56
C ARG A 678 29.10 -0.73 -19.88
N GLU A 679 29.53 -0.12 -20.96
CA GLU A 679 29.37 -0.65 -22.32
C GLU A 679 30.57 -0.33 -23.21
N TRP A 680 30.93 -1.26 -24.09
CA TRP A 680 31.93 -1.13 -25.14
C TRP A 680 31.40 -1.66 -26.46
N LYS A 681 31.61 -0.92 -27.55
CA LYS A 681 31.18 -1.30 -28.89
C LYS A 681 32.29 -1.04 -29.90
N LEU A 682 32.71 -2.09 -30.60
CA LEU A 682 33.59 -2.01 -31.76
C LEU A 682 32.76 -2.15 -33.03
N ALA A 683 32.84 -1.18 -33.93
CA ALA A 683 32.21 -1.19 -35.24
C ALA A 683 33.25 -1.08 -36.35
N LEU A 684 33.10 -1.89 -37.40
CA LEU A 684 33.94 -1.94 -38.59
C LEU A 684 33.05 -1.72 -39.82
N SER A 685 33.38 -0.74 -40.66
CA SER A 685 32.53 -0.28 -41.76
C SER A 685 33.31 -0.16 -43.08
N PRO A 686 33.42 -1.25 -43.87
CA PRO A 686 33.95 -1.18 -45.23
C PRO A 686 32.92 -0.60 -46.21
N SER A 687 33.36 0.30 -47.09
CA SER A 687 32.58 0.84 -48.20
C SER A 687 33.39 1.02 -49.49
N HIS A 688 32.72 0.87 -50.62
CA HIS A 688 33.24 1.04 -51.97
C HIS A 688 32.47 2.14 -52.69
N PHE A 689 33.18 3.17 -53.12
CA PHE A 689 32.65 4.32 -53.84
C PHE A 689 32.75 4.09 -55.35
N SER A 690 31.79 4.61 -56.11
CA SER A 690 31.73 4.47 -57.57
C SER A 690 32.90 5.12 -58.31
N ASP A 691 33.65 6.00 -57.64
CA ASP A 691 34.85 6.64 -58.17
C ASP A 691 36.13 5.80 -57.95
N GLY A 692 36.01 4.59 -57.40
CA GLY A 692 37.10 3.65 -57.13
C GLY A 692 37.71 3.74 -55.73
N ASN A 693 37.21 4.62 -54.86
CA ASN A 693 37.68 4.68 -53.47
C ASN A 693 37.14 3.51 -52.64
N ASN A 694 38.04 2.75 -52.01
CA ASN A 694 37.71 1.81 -50.94
C ASN A 694 38.01 2.47 -49.61
N ARG A 695 36.96 2.64 -48.79
CA ARG A 695 37.05 3.19 -47.44
C ARG A 695 36.85 2.06 -46.43
N PHE A 696 37.67 2.05 -45.40
CA PHE A 696 37.49 1.21 -44.24
C PHE A 696 37.54 2.09 -42.99
N GLU A 697 36.51 1.99 -42.16
CA GLU A 697 36.41 2.73 -40.90
C GLU A 697 36.29 1.74 -39.74
N ALA A 698 37.01 2.03 -38.65
CA ALA A 698 36.89 1.29 -37.40
C ALA A 698 36.69 2.28 -36.24
N VAL A 699 35.66 2.05 -35.45
CA VAL A 699 35.33 2.90 -34.30
C VAL A 699 35.11 2.03 -33.07
N LEU A 700 35.87 2.29 -32.02
CA LEU A 700 35.66 1.77 -30.67
C LEU A 700 35.03 2.86 -29.82
N THR A 701 33.84 2.60 -29.29
CA THR A 701 33.17 3.46 -28.32
C THR A 701 33.07 2.74 -26.98
N GLY A 702 33.29 3.46 -25.89
CA GLY A 702 33.18 2.95 -24.52
C GLY A 702 32.52 3.97 -23.62
N ARG A 703 31.74 3.49 -22.64
CA ARG A 703 31.13 4.29 -21.58
C ARG A 703 31.31 3.59 -20.24
N GLU A 704 31.64 4.36 -19.21
CA GLU A 704 31.76 3.93 -17.82
C GLU A 704 31.10 4.97 -16.89
N GLY A 705 30.07 4.57 -16.15
CA GLY A 705 29.44 5.41 -15.12
C GLY A 705 30.34 5.53 -13.90
N ILE A 706 30.71 6.77 -13.54
CA ILE A 706 31.62 7.04 -12.41
C ILE A 706 30.92 7.65 -11.21
N TYR A 707 29.72 8.20 -11.40
CA TYR A 707 28.92 8.76 -10.32
C TYR A 707 27.43 8.65 -10.66
N SER A 708 26.64 8.28 -9.66
CA SER A 708 25.20 8.14 -9.75
C SER A 708 24.56 8.57 -8.44
N ALA A 709 23.53 9.40 -8.54
CA ALA A 709 22.71 9.88 -7.44
C ALA A 709 21.28 10.11 -7.94
N PRO A 710 20.28 10.30 -7.06
CA PRO A 710 18.92 10.62 -7.49
C PRO A 710 18.91 11.83 -8.42
N GLY A 711 18.50 11.62 -9.68
CA GLY A 711 18.40 12.65 -10.71
C GLY A 711 19.71 13.05 -11.40
N VAL A 712 20.89 12.55 -11.00
CA VAL A 712 22.18 12.92 -11.63
C VAL A 712 23.04 11.70 -11.90
N GLN A 713 23.55 11.60 -13.13
CA GLN A 713 24.50 10.57 -13.55
C GLN A 713 25.68 11.20 -14.29
N VAL A 714 26.90 10.75 -13.99
CA VAL A 714 28.12 11.17 -14.67
C VAL A 714 28.81 9.95 -15.29
N ASP A 715 29.02 10.02 -16.59
CA ASP A 715 29.66 8.98 -17.37
C ASP A 715 30.97 9.49 -17.99
N LEU A 716 32.01 8.65 -17.94
CA LEU A 716 33.20 8.79 -18.77
C LEU A 716 32.97 8.03 -20.07
N GLY A 717 33.20 8.70 -21.19
CA GLY A 717 33.17 8.12 -22.52
C GLY A 717 34.55 8.11 -23.17
N LEU A 718 34.77 7.17 -24.08
CA LEU A 718 35.93 7.13 -24.95
C LEU A 718 35.51 6.74 -26.35
N GLU A 719 35.86 7.56 -27.33
CA GLU A 719 35.76 7.22 -28.75
C GLU A 719 37.17 7.13 -29.35
N VAL A 720 37.48 6.00 -29.99
CA VAL A 720 38.70 5.80 -30.76
C VAL A 720 38.31 5.43 -32.17
N GLY A 721 38.62 6.30 -33.13
CA GLY A 721 38.28 6.13 -34.54
C GLY A 721 39.52 6.03 -35.42
N THR A 722 39.45 5.25 -36.48
CA THR A 722 40.44 5.27 -37.55
C THR A 722 39.77 4.99 -38.89
N SER A 723 40.20 5.70 -39.91
CA SER A 723 39.79 5.46 -41.30
C SER A 723 41.01 5.20 -42.18
N HIS A 724 40.80 4.41 -43.24
CA HIS A 724 41.75 4.22 -44.32
C HIS A 724 41.03 4.31 -45.66
N ASN A 725 41.59 5.07 -46.61
CA ASN A 725 41.01 5.28 -47.92
C ASN A 725 42.04 4.96 -49.02
N SER A 726 41.61 4.25 -50.07
CA SER A 726 42.51 3.82 -51.15
C SER A 726 42.79 4.89 -52.20
N LYS A 727 41.97 5.94 -52.26
CA LYS A 727 42.07 7.02 -53.25
C LYS A 727 42.39 8.35 -52.57
N GLN A 728 43.21 9.17 -53.24
CA GLN A 728 43.53 10.54 -52.86
C GLN A 728 42.91 11.50 -53.89
N ASP A 729 42.84 12.79 -53.58
CA ASP A 729 42.32 13.83 -54.48
C ASP A 729 40.83 13.66 -54.86
N THR A 730 39.98 13.35 -53.87
CA THR A 730 38.52 13.31 -54.04
C THR A 730 37.89 14.65 -53.69
N VAL A 731 36.69 14.92 -54.21
CA VAL A 731 35.92 16.15 -53.92
C VAL A 731 35.33 16.20 -52.50
N TYR A 732 35.31 15.08 -51.78
CA TYR A 732 34.80 14.96 -50.41
C TYR A 732 35.94 14.64 -49.44
N PHE A 733 35.70 14.83 -48.12
CA PHE A 733 36.69 14.51 -47.09
C PHE A 733 37.10 13.04 -47.14
N ASN A 734 38.38 12.78 -47.47
CA ASN A 734 38.88 11.43 -47.74
C ASN A 734 40.37 11.28 -47.38
N PRO A 735 40.73 11.38 -46.09
CA PRO A 735 42.13 11.27 -45.67
C PRO A 735 42.69 9.87 -46.01
N LYS A 736 43.95 9.78 -46.46
CA LYS A 736 44.59 8.48 -46.76
C LYS A 736 44.49 7.52 -45.57
N SER A 737 44.76 8.04 -44.38
CA SER A 737 44.42 7.41 -43.12
C SER A 737 44.32 8.46 -42.02
N ASP A 738 43.41 8.26 -41.09
CA ASP A 738 43.28 9.09 -39.89
C ASP A 738 43.20 8.25 -38.61
N PHE A 739 43.40 8.91 -37.49
CA PHE A 739 43.27 8.33 -36.15
C PHE A 739 42.78 9.40 -35.18
N THR A 740 41.71 9.10 -34.45
CA THR A 740 41.08 9.99 -33.48
C THR A 740 40.99 9.30 -32.14
N VAL A 741 41.29 10.03 -31.07
CA VAL A 741 41.03 9.62 -29.69
C VAL A 741 40.30 10.76 -29.00
N LEU A 742 39.06 10.54 -28.59
CA LEU A 742 38.22 11.53 -27.94
C LEU A 742 37.63 10.98 -26.64
N PRO A 743 38.29 11.20 -25.49
CA PRO A 743 37.66 11.01 -24.21
C PRO A 743 36.62 12.11 -23.97
N THR A 744 35.52 11.74 -23.32
CA THR A 744 34.40 12.64 -23.03
C THR A 744 33.91 12.45 -21.59
N VAL A 745 33.38 13.51 -20.99
CA VAL A 745 32.60 13.47 -19.76
C VAL A 745 31.18 13.89 -20.11
N THR A 746 30.20 13.09 -19.70
CA THR A 746 28.77 13.37 -19.90
C THR A 746 28.08 13.46 -18.56
N VAL A 747 27.34 14.54 -18.32
CA VAL A 747 26.52 14.74 -17.12
C VAL A 747 25.05 14.76 -17.53
N ASN A 748 24.30 13.78 -17.07
CA ASN A 748 22.86 13.69 -17.24
C ASN A 748 22.18 14.17 -15.97
N HIS A 749 21.20 15.08 -16.09
CA HIS A 749 20.47 15.65 -14.97
C HIS A 749 18.97 15.67 -15.28
N VAL A 750 18.18 15.01 -14.43
CA VAL A 750 16.72 15.03 -14.46
C VAL A 750 16.24 16.33 -13.80
N LEU A 751 15.50 17.14 -14.57
CA LEU A 751 14.95 18.44 -14.13
C LEU A 751 13.56 18.30 -13.50
N TYR A 752 12.80 17.33 -13.98
CA TYR A 752 11.44 17.06 -13.54
C TYR A 752 11.10 15.60 -13.81
N HIS A 753 10.49 14.94 -12.83
CA HIS A 753 9.96 13.60 -12.98
C HIS A 753 8.62 13.47 -12.23
N ARG A 754 7.62 12.94 -12.92
CA ARG A 754 6.31 12.57 -12.34
C ARG A 754 5.73 11.42 -13.15
N TYR A 755 5.72 10.23 -12.54
CA TYR A 755 5.29 8.99 -13.19
C TYR A 755 5.96 8.82 -14.57
N GLU A 756 5.19 8.73 -15.65
CA GLU A 756 5.70 8.52 -17.00
C GLU A 756 6.15 9.81 -17.71
N THR A 757 6.19 10.93 -17.00
CA THR A 757 6.64 12.22 -17.53
C THR A 757 8.01 12.57 -16.96
N GLN A 758 8.99 12.79 -17.82
CA GLN A 758 10.35 13.14 -17.43
C GLN A 758 10.91 14.22 -18.34
N TRP A 759 11.55 15.22 -17.75
CA TRP A 759 12.37 16.20 -18.47
C TRP A 759 13.80 16.14 -17.94
N SER A 760 14.77 15.97 -18.82
CA SER A 760 16.18 15.94 -18.48
C SER A 760 17.01 16.85 -19.39
N GLN A 761 18.20 17.18 -18.91
CA GLN A 761 19.24 17.86 -19.66
C GLN A 761 20.55 17.08 -19.59
N GLN A 762 21.37 17.25 -20.61
CA GLN A 762 22.66 16.59 -20.77
C GLN A 762 23.73 17.63 -21.10
N PHE A 763 24.85 17.56 -20.40
CA PHE A 763 26.06 18.32 -20.71
C PHE A 763 27.15 17.36 -21.14
N GLN A 764 27.86 17.70 -22.21
CA GLN A 764 28.96 16.89 -22.72
C GLN A 764 30.20 17.75 -22.91
N LEU A 765 31.35 17.25 -22.47
CA LEU A 765 32.64 17.89 -22.67
C LEU A 765 33.65 16.85 -23.13
N GLY A 766 34.38 17.12 -24.21
CA GLY A 766 35.41 16.22 -24.74
C GLY A 766 36.67 16.97 -25.13
N ALA A 767 37.83 16.34 -24.91
CA ALA A 767 39.12 16.88 -25.29
C ALA A 767 40.05 15.74 -25.72
N GLY A 768 40.45 15.75 -26.99
CA GLY A 768 41.12 14.61 -27.62
C GLY A 768 42.19 15.01 -28.63
N THR A 769 42.59 14.05 -29.46
CA THR A 769 43.55 14.27 -30.55
C THR A 769 43.04 13.68 -31.85
N TYR A 770 43.42 14.33 -32.95
CA TYR A 770 43.17 13.89 -34.31
C TYR A 770 44.49 13.92 -35.08
N SER A 771 44.85 12.78 -35.66
CA SER A 771 46.06 12.58 -36.45
C SER A 771 45.67 12.16 -37.85
N GLN A 772 46.08 12.93 -38.85
CA GLN A 772 45.85 12.60 -40.25
C GLN A 772 47.19 12.35 -40.93
N ARG A 773 47.23 11.35 -41.82
CA ARG A 773 48.44 11.07 -42.60
C ARG A 773 48.80 12.27 -43.46
N ASP A 774 50.09 12.60 -43.48
CA ASP A 774 50.68 13.74 -44.21
C ASP A 774 50.39 15.12 -43.58
N TYR A 775 49.75 15.15 -42.40
CA TYR A 775 49.53 16.35 -41.57
C TYR A 775 49.98 16.14 -40.11
N SER A 776 50.11 17.23 -39.36
CA SER A 776 50.44 17.16 -37.93
C SER A 776 49.23 16.72 -37.10
N THR A 777 49.50 16.14 -35.92
CA THR A 777 48.44 15.82 -34.95
C THR A 777 47.94 17.11 -34.29
N GLY A 778 46.63 17.31 -34.26
CA GLY A 778 46.02 18.46 -33.58
C GLY A 778 44.98 18.05 -32.54
N GLY A 779 44.71 18.95 -31.61
CA GLY A 779 43.72 18.72 -30.56
C GLY A 779 42.28 18.76 -31.08
N VAL A 780 41.41 17.95 -30.49
CA VAL A 780 39.95 17.97 -30.69
C VAL A 780 39.29 18.51 -29.43
N GLY A 781 38.30 19.39 -29.58
CA GLY A 781 37.46 19.84 -28.48
C GLY A 781 35.99 19.64 -28.81
N LEU A 782 35.20 19.19 -27.85
CA LEU A 782 33.75 18.98 -27.96
C LEU A 782 33.06 19.64 -26.76
N ILE A 783 32.02 20.44 -27.03
CA ILE A 783 31.09 20.94 -26.01
C ILE A 783 29.69 20.66 -26.51
N GLY A 784 28.84 20.03 -25.69
CA GLY A 784 27.46 19.71 -26.03
C GLY A 784 26.50 20.07 -24.91
N TYR A 785 25.32 20.54 -25.27
CA TYR A 785 24.19 20.71 -24.38
C TYR A 785 22.92 20.20 -25.05
N GLY A 786 22.19 19.31 -24.37
CA GLY A 786 20.93 18.78 -24.86
C GLY A 786 19.85 18.74 -23.80
N GLN A 787 18.61 18.61 -24.27
CA GLN A 787 17.43 18.36 -23.46
C GLN A 787 16.64 17.20 -24.04
N ARG A 788 15.98 16.42 -23.17
CA ARG A 788 15.10 15.34 -23.56
C ARG A 788 13.81 15.37 -22.73
N PHE A 789 12.68 15.22 -23.40
CA PHE A 789 11.36 15.23 -22.80
C PHE A 789 10.60 13.95 -23.16
N ARG A 790 10.16 13.23 -22.14
CA ARG A 790 9.34 12.02 -22.25
C ARG A 790 7.97 12.28 -21.64
N TRP A 791 6.93 11.82 -22.31
CA TRP A 791 5.54 12.04 -21.86
C TRP A 791 4.66 10.81 -22.11
N ASN A 792 4.10 10.29 -21.02
CA ASN A 792 3.02 9.29 -21.00
C ASN A 792 3.33 8.01 -21.81
N ASP A 793 4.60 7.60 -21.81
CA ASP A 793 5.18 6.47 -22.56
C ASP A 793 5.14 6.55 -24.09
N VAL A 794 4.43 7.53 -24.65
CA VAL A 794 4.13 7.58 -26.09
C VAL A 794 4.96 8.61 -26.84
N LEU A 795 5.48 9.62 -26.15
CA LEU A 795 6.26 10.69 -26.77
C LEU A 795 7.64 10.77 -26.12
N ASP A 796 8.69 10.73 -26.93
CA ASP A 796 10.07 11.01 -26.53
C ASP A 796 10.70 11.97 -27.54
N VAL A 797 11.12 13.15 -27.07
CA VAL A 797 11.70 14.21 -27.92
C VAL A 797 13.01 14.69 -27.32
N GLY A 798 14.06 14.70 -28.13
CA GLY A 798 15.38 15.19 -27.79
C GLY A 798 15.83 16.36 -28.68
N ALA A 799 16.62 17.26 -28.11
CA ALA A 799 17.37 18.26 -28.87
C ALA A 799 18.78 18.40 -28.28
N ASN A 800 19.83 18.35 -29.10
CA ASN A 800 21.22 18.47 -28.68
C ASN A 800 21.96 19.48 -29.56
N LEU A 801 22.50 20.53 -28.94
CA LEU A 801 23.39 21.50 -29.56
C LEU A 801 24.84 21.16 -29.19
N SER A 802 25.67 20.85 -30.19
CA SER A 802 27.08 20.54 -30.00
C SER A 802 27.98 21.45 -30.85
N LEU A 803 29.14 21.78 -30.30
CA LEU A 803 30.24 22.48 -30.97
C LEU A 803 31.47 21.58 -30.89
N ILE A 804 31.92 21.10 -32.05
CA ILE A 804 33.16 20.33 -32.18
C ILE A 804 34.20 21.15 -32.94
N SER A 805 35.44 21.14 -32.45
CA SER A 805 36.57 21.82 -33.07
C SER A 805 37.67 20.81 -33.34
N ARG A 806 37.97 20.54 -34.61
CA ARG A 806 39.00 19.57 -35.03
C ARG A 806 39.71 20.04 -36.30
N PRO A 807 40.98 19.63 -36.52
CA PRO A 807 41.67 19.95 -37.77
C PRO A 807 41.28 18.95 -38.88
N TYR A 808 41.04 19.46 -40.08
CA TYR A 808 40.93 18.68 -41.31
C TYR A 808 41.95 19.19 -42.31
N ASP A 809 42.69 18.29 -42.95
CA ASP A 809 43.73 18.65 -43.94
C ASP A 809 44.71 19.72 -43.39
N GLY A 810 44.99 19.66 -42.08
CA GLY A 810 45.87 20.60 -41.36
C GLY A 810 45.20 21.89 -40.87
N ASP A 811 44.02 22.24 -41.38
CA ASP A 811 43.32 23.48 -41.04
C ASP A 811 42.24 23.26 -39.99
N ARG A 812 42.12 24.21 -39.06
CA ARG A 812 41.14 24.12 -37.97
C ARG A 812 39.73 24.42 -38.49
N GLU A 813 38.82 23.47 -38.29
CA GLU A 813 37.38 23.67 -38.49
C GLU A 813 36.62 23.58 -37.17
N ARG A 814 35.52 24.33 -37.08
CA ARG A 814 34.57 24.33 -35.98
C ARG A 814 33.19 24.07 -36.54
N ASP A 815 32.55 22.99 -36.11
CA ASP A 815 31.22 22.60 -36.53
C ASP A 815 30.24 22.79 -35.37
N LEU A 816 29.26 23.67 -35.55
CA LEU A 816 28.15 23.91 -34.63
C LEU A 816 26.92 23.18 -35.18
N ARG A 817 26.42 22.16 -34.46
CA ARG A 817 25.33 21.30 -34.91
C ARG A 817 24.21 21.22 -33.88
N LEU A 818 22.98 21.39 -34.34
CA LEU A 818 21.75 21.08 -33.60
C LEU A 818 21.16 19.79 -34.17
N LEU A 819 20.96 18.79 -33.33
CA LEU A 819 20.24 17.56 -33.63
C LEU A 819 18.93 17.54 -32.86
N VAL A 820 17.85 17.11 -33.49
CA VAL A 820 16.53 16.92 -32.89
C VAL A 820 16.02 15.54 -33.26
N ASP A 821 15.61 14.76 -32.27
CA ASP A 821 14.97 13.44 -32.46
C ASP A 821 13.60 13.42 -31.81
N LEU A 822 12.65 12.71 -32.43
CA LEU A 822 11.31 12.51 -31.91
C LEU A 822 10.85 11.08 -32.20
N THR A 823 10.32 10.41 -31.19
CA THR A 823 9.55 9.18 -31.31
C THR A 823 8.16 9.42 -30.75
N TYR A 824 7.13 9.13 -31.54
CA TYR A 824 5.74 9.28 -31.15
C TYR A 824 4.93 8.02 -31.47
N ARG A 825 4.24 7.47 -30.48
CA ARG A 825 3.37 6.30 -30.59
C ARG A 825 1.90 6.71 -30.47
N PHE A 826 1.04 6.20 -31.35
CA PHE A 826 -0.37 6.62 -31.42
C PHE A 826 -1.35 5.54 -31.88
#